data_AF-A0A8C9TQZ2-F1
#
_entry.id   AF-A0A8C9TQZ2-F1
#
_cell.length_a   1.000
_cell.length_b   1.000
_cell.length_c   1.000
_cell.angle_alpha   90.00
_cell.angle_beta   90.00
_cell.angle_gamma   90.00
#
_symmetry.space_group_name_H-M   'P 1'
#
loop_
_entity.id
_entity.type
_entity.pdbx_description
1 polymer ?
#
loop_
_entity_poly.entity_id
_entity_poly.type
_entity_poly.pdbx_seq_one_letter_code
_entity_poly.pdbx_strand_id
1 'polypeptide(L)'
;MSPAQWDLPPELCCRPMAFVALTGLDVVYNAVHRAIWDAFCANRRADRVPISFKVLPGDHEYPKCRTKRTSYEWYIPKGILKTGWMNKHLNLVPALVVLFYELDWDEPQWKEKQSECATKVEIVRTSLQGRNTKVAVVLIQKKTPLPPGEDVMASERAAALCNACDLSGKSLFVLPHTDHLVGYIIRLENAFYEHAQTYYYTEIRRVKSHKEFLNKTTHQLLFVRHQFKTAFFSELKQDTQNALKYYRAAYSLIHELRTHETNILEIKTMAGFINYKICRLCFQHNTPLDAIAQFRKHIDLCKKKIGSAELAFEHAAWMSKQFQYFGDLFDEAIKLGLTAIQTQNPGFYYQQAAHYAQERKRLAFQLCGGPEANLGYPAPDPLETPTGILDFYGQRAWRQGHQSIDPPDPEKEKGGILALQGREKEVPHSELIIALLSNAVAQFKKYKCPRMKSRLMVQMGEEYYHTKDYAKALKLLDYVMCDYRTERWWGLLTSILGTALRCSYLMAQVKDYVSYSMELVGRASMLREDQKSRIQKNVAKVLKNEPPEAEPDCDPSAVKAAQALWNERGSQASGEDLILEVQDSVPFVQCKARFLHPSFHLDVPVQLHVFLLTDSPHPVRFSKLCVSLSNQDYNQYCVVDSLGQAPAQEDMCLVPGRTHRYSFRFVARPEDVGKKIEITGVDLMLGSENGRCIFLNWRGGGGDAASSHEALQATRSFKRRGRLPENEVDWDTVSIQASTMIISRVPRISVQLHHEPPALNNEMYCMMVTIQSHEDIVARDLKLTAGLKPGQDANLSHTTHVTLDGSKMCDDSHRALLPDIPMGDLQPQEKMEKPLSIRCSTTGPRIFLVHVAYTVDTCIEGRDIVCKCHKDETVTIETVVPFEVAVKFVSTKFEHLEHVFVDVPFLLMTDILSMSPWPLHLVTSELQLAPTMAAVDQPASQVEEVVLQTGESASECFCLTCPPVHHGTTGVASGQYVMSWKRKSANATIPVVNTVITLPHVAVETIPLYVHADLPSFGRVRESLPVKYHIQNRTAIVQEVEMSVEPSDAFMFSGLKQVRLRILPGTEQDMLYNFYPLMAGYQMLPLLNINLLRLPAVSGQLLRRFLPSRIFIKVTFNGPANSGIETAAKLACWLHLHLFLEQMLFPM
;
A
#
# COMPACT_ATOMS: atom_id res chain seq x y z
N MET A 1 53.41 7.38 5.21
CA MET A 1 53.23 5.93 5.34
C MET A 1 53.78 5.29 4.08
N SER A 2 54.80 4.44 4.18
CA SER A 2 55.17 3.59 3.05
C SER A 2 53.94 2.74 2.68
N PRO A 3 53.62 2.55 1.39
CA PRO A 3 52.52 1.69 0.99
C PRO A 3 52.70 0.33 1.67
N ALA A 4 51.61 -0.24 2.21
CA ALA A 4 51.70 -1.54 2.84
C ALA A 4 52.23 -2.53 1.80
N GLN A 5 53.04 -3.51 2.23
CA GLN A 5 53.72 -4.49 1.36
C GLN A 5 52.81 -5.18 0.31
N TRP A 6 51.49 -5.15 0.52
CA TRP A 6 50.46 -5.80 -0.28
C TRP A 6 49.64 -4.86 -1.16
N ASP A 7 49.89 -3.55 -1.11
CA ASP A 7 49.20 -2.57 -1.94
C ASP A 7 49.60 -2.70 -3.42
N LEU A 8 48.62 -2.58 -4.32
CA LEU A 8 48.91 -2.59 -5.76
C LEU A 8 49.70 -1.32 -6.13
N PRO A 9 50.72 -1.42 -7.00
CA PRO A 9 51.45 -0.26 -7.48
C PRO A 9 50.49 0.74 -8.15
N PRO A 10 50.62 2.05 -7.90
CA PRO A 10 49.76 3.05 -8.51
C PRO A 10 49.83 3.01 -10.05
N GLU A 11 50.99 2.64 -10.60
CA GLU A 11 51.18 2.43 -12.03
C GLU A 11 50.31 1.31 -12.61
N LEU A 12 49.95 0.31 -11.81
CA LEU A 12 49.08 -0.79 -12.22
C LEU A 12 47.59 -0.36 -12.18
N CYS A 13 47.21 0.39 -11.16
CA CYS A 13 45.83 0.83 -10.91
C CYS A 13 45.39 1.97 -11.86
N CYS A 14 46.32 2.80 -12.32
CA CYS A 14 45.99 3.88 -13.25
C CYS A 14 45.46 3.33 -14.60
N ARG A 15 44.69 4.14 -15.34
CA ARG A 15 44.38 3.86 -16.75
C ARG A 15 45.63 4.22 -17.57
N PRO A 16 46.31 3.28 -18.25
CA PRO A 16 47.48 3.61 -19.03
C PRO A 16 47.09 4.55 -20.18
N MET A 17 47.74 5.71 -20.26
CA MET A 17 47.54 6.72 -21.31
C MET A 17 48.85 6.92 -22.07
N ALA A 18 48.75 7.27 -23.35
CA ALA A 18 49.92 7.57 -24.16
C ALA A 18 50.68 8.77 -23.58
N PHE A 19 51.98 8.64 -23.32
CA PHE A 19 52.75 9.75 -22.75
C PHE A 19 53.35 10.63 -23.85
N VAL A 20 53.02 11.92 -23.86
CA VAL A 20 53.57 12.93 -24.78
C VAL A 20 54.23 14.04 -23.96
N ALA A 21 55.47 14.36 -24.29
CA ALA A 21 56.18 15.48 -23.68
C ALA A 21 56.08 16.71 -24.57
N LEU A 22 55.75 17.85 -23.98
CA LEU A 22 55.76 19.15 -24.65
C LEU A 22 56.99 19.92 -24.17
N THR A 23 57.74 20.53 -25.09
CA THR A 23 58.92 21.33 -24.77
C THR A 23 58.92 22.62 -25.58
N GLY A 24 59.71 23.61 -25.17
CA GLY A 24 59.72 24.95 -25.79
C GLY A 24 58.59 25.88 -25.33
N LEU A 25 57.70 25.44 -24.43
CA LEU A 25 56.68 26.28 -23.80
C LEU A 25 57.17 26.84 -22.46
N ASP A 26 57.23 28.17 -22.36
CA ASP A 26 57.45 28.88 -21.10
C ASP A 26 56.11 29.18 -20.40
N VAL A 27 55.66 28.24 -19.59
CA VAL A 27 54.38 28.34 -18.85
C VAL A 27 54.44 29.26 -17.63
N VAL A 28 55.61 29.83 -17.31
CA VAL A 28 55.81 30.70 -16.13
C VAL A 28 55.74 32.17 -16.52
N TYR A 29 56.43 32.56 -17.59
CA TYR A 29 56.57 33.97 -17.97
C TYR A 29 55.84 34.37 -19.26
N ASN A 30 55.40 33.42 -20.10
CA ASN A 30 54.70 33.71 -21.35
C ASN A 30 53.21 33.32 -21.27
N ALA A 31 52.33 34.31 -21.34
CA ALA A 31 50.87 34.13 -21.24
C ALA A 31 50.28 33.31 -22.40
N VAL A 32 50.83 33.42 -23.61
CA VAL A 32 50.39 32.63 -24.78
C VAL A 32 50.73 31.15 -24.57
N HIS A 33 51.96 30.86 -24.13
CA HIS A 33 52.39 29.51 -23.79
C HIS A 33 51.57 28.91 -22.65
N ARG A 34 51.24 29.72 -21.63
CA ARG A 34 50.34 29.31 -20.55
C ARG A 34 48.95 28.95 -21.08
N ALA A 35 48.37 29.77 -21.95
CA ALA A 35 47.06 29.51 -22.55
C ALA A 35 47.06 28.23 -23.42
N ILE A 36 48.14 27.97 -24.16
CA ILE A 36 48.31 26.72 -24.95
C ILE A 36 48.36 25.51 -24.01
N TRP A 37 49.15 25.57 -22.94
CA TRP A 37 49.23 24.51 -21.94
C TRP A 37 47.88 24.26 -21.27
N ASP A 38 47.19 25.33 -20.85
CA ASP A 38 45.88 25.25 -20.23
C ASP A 38 44.85 24.65 -21.20
N ALA A 39 44.94 24.90 -22.51
CA ALA A 39 44.04 24.27 -23.50
C ALA A 39 44.24 22.75 -23.65
N PHE A 40 45.46 22.23 -23.43
CA PHE A 40 45.74 20.79 -23.36
C PHE A 40 45.28 20.14 -22.04
N CYS A 41 45.19 20.92 -20.95
CA CYS A 41 44.89 20.40 -19.61
C CYS A 41 43.45 20.63 -19.14
N ALA A 42 42.81 21.74 -19.51
CA ALA A 42 41.51 22.16 -18.99
C ALA A 42 40.35 21.31 -19.53
N ASN A 43 39.47 20.87 -18.63
CA ASN A 43 38.19 20.19 -18.92
C ASN A 43 38.28 19.13 -20.02
N ARG A 44 39.23 18.18 -19.90
CA ARG A 44 39.32 17.03 -20.80
C ARG A 44 38.09 16.13 -20.64
N ARG A 45 37.08 16.41 -21.44
CA ARG A 45 35.88 15.59 -21.62
C ARG A 45 36.27 14.20 -22.16
N ALA A 46 35.42 13.21 -21.92
CA ALA A 46 35.70 11.80 -22.24
C ALA A 46 35.84 11.49 -23.75
N ASP A 47 35.43 12.41 -24.61
CA ASP A 47 35.54 12.37 -26.08
C ASP A 47 36.94 12.71 -26.60
N ARG A 48 37.79 13.35 -25.79
CA ARG A 48 39.19 13.63 -26.16
C ARG A 48 40.06 12.37 -26.11
N VAL A 49 41.09 12.33 -26.95
CA VAL A 49 42.05 11.22 -27.00
C VAL A 49 42.80 11.02 -25.67
N PRO A 50 43.04 9.77 -25.23
CA PRO A 50 43.61 9.46 -23.91
C PRO A 50 45.15 9.59 -23.90
N ILE A 51 45.63 10.83 -23.83
CA ILE A 51 47.05 11.19 -23.77
C ILE A 51 47.38 11.78 -22.40
N SER A 52 48.53 11.46 -21.82
CA SER A 52 49.13 12.16 -20.69
C SER A 52 50.15 13.17 -21.22
N PHE A 53 49.96 14.45 -20.92
CA PHE A 53 50.89 15.51 -21.30
C PHE A 53 51.76 15.93 -20.10
N LYS A 54 53.05 16.18 -20.33
CA LYS A 54 53.91 16.92 -19.40
C LYS A 54 54.74 17.95 -20.15
N VAL A 55 54.85 19.15 -19.59
CA VAL A 55 55.83 20.13 -20.03
C VAL A 55 57.19 19.76 -19.43
N LEU A 56 58.20 19.63 -20.27
CA LEU A 56 59.59 19.34 -19.89
C LEU A 56 60.53 20.38 -20.52
N PRO A 57 61.63 20.75 -19.83
CA PRO A 57 62.62 21.64 -20.40
C PRO A 57 63.31 21.00 -21.62
N GLY A 58 63.84 21.82 -22.53
CA GLY A 58 64.41 21.35 -23.81
C GLY A 58 65.65 20.47 -23.67
N ASP A 59 66.38 20.64 -22.57
CA ASP A 59 67.57 19.89 -22.15
C ASP A 59 67.26 18.77 -21.16
N HIS A 60 65.98 18.37 -21.03
CA HIS A 60 65.57 17.31 -20.11
C HIS A 60 66.31 15.99 -20.39
N GLU A 61 67.02 15.47 -19.39
CA GLU A 61 67.70 14.19 -19.49
C GLU A 61 66.75 13.00 -19.36
N TYR A 62 66.47 12.33 -20.48
CA TYR A 62 65.70 11.10 -20.47
C TYR A 62 66.55 9.90 -20.00
N PRO A 63 65.94 8.87 -19.37
CA PRO A 63 66.72 7.72 -18.89
C PRO A 63 67.52 7.04 -20.03
N LYS A 64 68.80 6.75 -19.86
CA LYS A 64 69.61 6.17 -20.95
C LYS A 64 69.06 4.81 -21.44
N CYS A 65 69.14 4.56 -22.75
CA CYS A 65 68.79 3.25 -23.31
C CYS A 65 69.88 2.23 -22.93
N ARG A 66 69.52 1.12 -22.30
CA ARG A 66 70.50 0.06 -22.01
C ARG A 66 70.90 -0.64 -23.30
N THR A 67 72.18 -1.00 -23.41
CA THR A 67 72.73 -1.78 -24.53
C THR A 67 71.91 -3.05 -24.77
N LYS A 68 71.56 -3.28 -26.04
CA LYS A 68 70.77 -4.44 -26.44
C LYS A 68 71.65 -5.69 -26.34
N ARG A 69 71.15 -6.75 -25.71
CA ARG A 69 71.81 -8.07 -25.73
C ARG A 69 71.51 -8.76 -27.05
N THR A 70 72.55 -9.26 -27.70
CA THR A 70 72.51 -9.94 -28.99
C THR A 70 72.26 -11.44 -28.88
N SER A 71 72.57 -12.07 -27.72
CA SER A 71 72.26 -13.48 -27.44
C SER A 71 71.72 -13.68 -26.01
N TYR A 72 70.89 -14.71 -25.84
CA TYR A 72 70.27 -15.13 -24.57
C TYR A 72 70.66 -16.55 -24.16
N GLU A 73 71.51 -17.24 -24.91
CA GLU A 73 71.82 -18.66 -24.71
C GLU A 73 72.30 -18.98 -23.28
N TRP A 74 73.10 -18.08 -22.69
CA TRP A 74 73.64 -18.22 -21.33
C TRP A 74 72.97 -17.31 -20.29
N TYR A 75 71.85 -16.68 -20.63
CA TYR A 75 71.22 -15.69 -19.74
C TYR A 75 70.16 -16.30 -18.84
N ILE A 76 70.45 -16.36 -17.53
CA ILE A 76 69.48 -16.78 -16.53
C ILE A 76 68.69 -15.56 -15.99
N PRO A 77 67.35 -15.55 -16.08
CA PRO A 77 66.55 -14.44 -15.59
C PRO A 77 66.50 -14.40 -14.06
N LYS A 78 66.82 -13.24 -13.45
CA LYS A 78 66.80 -13.03 -11.99
C LYS A 78 65.41 -12.80 -11.37
N GLY A 79 64.36 -12.67 -12.18
CA GLY A 79 63.00 -12.34 -11.72
C GLY A 79 62.02 -12.12 -12.88
N ILE A 80 60.76 -11.81 -12.61
CA ILE A 80 59.67 -11.68 -13.60
C ILE A 80 59.57 -10.25 -14.11
N LEU A 81 59.22 -9.27 -13.29
CA LEU A 81 59.02 -7.88 -13.73
C LEU A 81 59.72 -6.90 -12.80
N LYS A 82 60.50 -5.97 -13.39
CA LYS A 82 61.20 -4.93 -12.63
C LYS A 82 60.24 -3.86 -12.12
N THR A 83 60.46 -3.38 -10.90
CA THR A 83 59.61 -2.39 -10.23
C THR A 83 59.47 -1.09 -11.03
N GLY A 84 60.57 -0.50 -11.46
CA GLY A 84 60.58 0.74 -12.25
C GLY A 84 60.11 0.62 -13.71
N TRP A 85 59.76 -0.57 -14.21
CA TRP A 85 59.44 -0.74 -15.65
C TRP A 85 58.14 -0.05 -16.07
N MET A 86 57.07 -0.16 -15.27
CA MET A 86 55.79 0.48 -15.61
C MET A 86 55.90 2.00 -15.54
N ASN A 87 56.46 2.53 -14.44
CA ASN A 87 56.68 3.97 -14.24
C ASN A 87 57.49 4.59 -15.39
N LYS A 88 58.55 3.88 -15.83
CA LYS A 88 59.36 4.29 -16.99
C LYS A 88 58.51 4.62 -18.22
N HIS A 89 57.53 3.78 -18.56
CA HIS A 89 56.73 3.95 -19.78
C HIS A 89 55.47 4.79 -19.60
N LEU A 90 55.05 5.06 -18.36
CA LEU A 90 53.95 5.97 -18.04
C LEU A 90 54.42 7.43 -17.89
N ASN A 91 55.61 7.65 -17.30
CA ASN A 91 55.98 8.96 -16.75
C ASN A 91 57.35 9.48 -17.18
N LEU A 92 58.28 8.63 -17.60
CA LEU A 92 59.68 9.01 -17.86
C LEU A 92 60.05 8.97 -19.35
N VAL A 93 59.42 8.12 -20.13
CA VAL A 93 59.76 7.90 -21.55
C VAL A 93 58.56 8.21 -22.43
N PRO A 94 58.54 9.40 -23.07
CA PRO A 94 57.44 9.77 -23.92
C PRO A 94 57.45 8.95 -25.22
N ALA A 95 56.25 8.72 -25.77
CA ALA A 95 56.06 8.17 -27.10
C ALA A 95 56.36 9.21 -28.20
N LEU A 96 56.11 10.49 -27.90
CA LEU A 96 56.35 11.64 -28.75
C LEU A 96 56.86 12.82 -27.90
N VAL A 97 57.90 13.50 -28.36
CA VAL A 97 58.29 14.83 -27.85
C VAL A 97 57.89 15.88 -28.87
N VAL A 98 57.15 16.90 -28.44
CA VAL A 98 56.65 17.98 -29.28
C VAL A 98 57.34 19.27 -28.87
N LEU A 99 58.16 19.83 -29.77
CA LEU A 99 58.81 21.13 -29.60
C LEU A 99 57.87 22.24 -30.12
N PHE A 100 57.46 23.13 -29.23
CA PHE A 100 56.80 24.38 -29.59
C PHE A 100 57.85 25.45 -29.88
N TYR A 101 57.66 26.16 -30.97
CA TYR A 101 58.57 27.21 -31.40
C TYR A 101 57.77 28.37 -32.02
N GLU A 102 57.99 29.59 -31.55
CA GLU A 102 57.35 30.79 -32.11
C GLU A 102 58.03 31.17 -33.42
N LEU A 103 57.32 31.05 -34.55
CA LEU A 103 57.85 31.33 -35.89
C LEU A 103 56.73 31.58 -36.90
N ASP A 104 56.62 32.82 -37.35
CA ASP A 104 55.72 33.22 -38.44
C ASP A 104 56.38 33.03 -39.82
N TRP A 105 55.59 32.75 -40.85
CA TRP A 105 56.09 32.48 -42.20
C TRP A 105 56.68 33.71 -42.89
N ASP A 106 56.39 34.93 -42.44
CA ASP A 106 56.85 36.20 -43.00
C ASP A 106 58.02 36.83 -42.21
N GLU A 107 58.66 36.08 -41.30
CA GLU A 107 59.79 36.55 -40.51
C GLU A 107 60.98 37.04 -41.39
N PRO A 108 61.49 38.28 -41.18
CA PRO A 108 62.62 38.83 -41.95
C PRO A 108 63.94 38.06 -41.75
N GLN A 109 64.16 37.46 -40.58
CA GLN A 109 65.37 36.69 -40.25
C GLN A 109 65.16 35.17 -40.37
N TRP A 110 64.51 34.72 -41.45
CA TRP A 110 64.10 33.32 -41.63
C TRP A 110 65.22 32.30 -41.43
N LYS A 111 66.39 32.50 -42.06
CA LYS A 111 67.50 31.53 -42.00
C LYS A 111 68.08 31.35 -40.60
N GLU A 112 68.14 32.43 -39.81
CA GLU A 112 68.64 32.39 -38.43
C GLU A 112 67.65 31.63 -37.54
N LYS A 113 66.35 31.97 -37.62
CA LYS A 113 65.29 31.29 -36.88
C LYS A 113 65.12 29.82 -37.26
N GLN A 114 65.31 29.49 -38.54
CA GLN A 114 65.36 28.11 -39.02
C GLN A 114 66.53 27.35 -38.39
N SER A 115 67.72 27.95 -38.33
CA SER A 115 68.90 27.35 -37.69
C SER A 115 68.69 27.17 -36.18
N GLU A 116 68.12 28.16 -35.49
CA GLU A 116 67.81 28.09 -34.05
C GLU A 116 66.85 26.92 -33.74
N CYS A 117 65.77 26.78 -34.53
CA CYS A 117 64.82 25.68 -34.39
C CYS A 117 65.51 24.32 -34.64
N ALA A 118 66.35 24.20 -35.67
CA ALA A 118 67.10 22.97 -35.96
C ALA A 118 68.04 22.58 -34.80
N THR A 119 68.74 23.54 -34.19
CA THR A 119 69.57 23.29 -33.00
C THR A 119 68.74 22.79 -31.82
N LYS A 120 67.57 23.39 -31.55
CA LYS A 120 66.67 22.95 -30.45
C LYS A 120 66.16 21.52 -30.70
N VAL A 121 65.81 21.17 -31.94
CA VAL A 121 65.41 19.80 -32.30
C VAL A 121 66.56 18.82 -32.07
N GLU A 122 67.80 19.20 -32.41
CA GLU A 122 68.96 18.31 -32.25
C GLU A 122 69.34 18.08 -30.78
N ILE A 123 69.17 19.07 -29.90
CA ILE A 123 69.33 18.91 -28.44
C ILE A 123 68.36 17.85 -27.90
N VAL A 124 67.09 17.93 -28.30
CA VAL A 124 66.07 16.95 -27.92
C VAL A 124 66.40 15.56 -28.48
N ARG A 125 66.83 15.47 -29.75
CA ARG A 125 67.21 14.20 -30.39
C ARG A 125 68.42 13.55 -29.71
N THR A 126 69.42 14.35 -29.33
CA THR A 126 70.59 13.89 -28.57
C THR A 126 70.19 13.33 -27.21
N SER A 127 69.28 14.00 -26.50
CA SER A 127 68.76 13.54 -25.22
C SER A 127 67.94 12.23 -25.32
N LEU A 128 67.41 11.93 -26.51
CA LEU A 128 66.64 10.71 -26.81
C LEU A 128 67.48 9.60 -27.47
N GLN A 129 68.81 9.74 -27.54
CA GLN A 129 69.67 8.81 -28.28
C GLN A 129 69.44 7.34 -27.87
N GLY A 130 69.22 6.49 -28.88
CA GLY A 130 68.95 5.06 -28.71
C GLY A 130 67.51 4.70 -28.34
N ARG A 131 66.58 5.67 -28.30
CA ARG A 131 65.13 5.47 -28.13
C ARG A 131 64.41 5.59 -29.48
N ASN A 132 63.25 4.95 -29.57
CA ASN A 132 62.36 5.04 -30.75
C ASN A 132 61.34 6.19 -30.63
N THR A 133 61.49 7.06 -29.62
CA THR A 133 60.61 8.20 -29.40
C THR A 133 60.70 9.15 -30.58
N LYS A 134 59.55 9.55 -31.14
CA LYS A 134 59.51 10.49 -32.26
C LYS A 134 59.62 11.93 -31.75
N VAL A 135 60.09 12.82 -32.60
CA VAL A 135 60.08 14.28 -32.37
C VAL A 135 59.13 14.93 -33.39
N ALA A 136 58.31 15.86 -32.93
CA ALA A 136 57.46 16.70 -33.77
C ALA A 136 57.66 18.18 -33.40
N VAL A 137 57.38 19.08 -34.34
CA VAL A 137 57.48 20.53 -34.15
C VAL A 137 56.12 21.16 -34.36
N VAL A 138 55.74 22.06 -33.46
CA VAL A 138 54.53 22.90 -33.57
C VAL A 138 54.98 24.35 -33.64
N LEU A 139 54.69 25.00 -34.76
CA LEU A 139 54.96 26.43 -34.93
C LEU A 139 53.80 27.23 -34.35
N ILE A 140 54.09 28.09 -33.38
CA ILE A 140 53.12 29.03 -32.84
C ILE A 140 53.15 30.28 -33.74
N GLN A 141 52.01 30.57 -34.36
CA GLN A 141 51.88 31.67 -35.32
C GLN A 141 50.88 32.71 -34.83
N LYS A 142 51.19 33.98 -35.06
CA LYS A 142 50.31 35.11 -34.68
C LYS A 142 49.20 35.34 -35.72
N LYS A 143 49.43 34.93 -36.97
CA LYS A 143 48.47 35.07 -38.08
C LYS A 143 47.77 33.75 -38.36
N THR A 144 46.51 33.83 -38.80
CA THR A 144 45.76 32.66 -39.25
C THR A 144 46.38 32.14 -40.56
N PRO A 145 46.74 30.86 -40.68
CA PRO A 145 47.26 30.30 -41.92
C PRO A 145 46.18 30.37 -43.02
N LEU A 146 46.59 30.79 -44.22
CA LEU A 146 45.75 30.77 -45.41
C LEU A 146 45.39 29.33 -45.81
N PRO A 147 44.29 29.09 -46.55
CA PRO A 147 43.88 27.76 -46.99
C PRO A 147 44.99 27.00 -47.74
N PRO A 148 45.02 25.65 -47.65
CA PRO A 148 46.06 24.85 -48.32
C PRO A 148 46.07 25.10 -49.83
N GLY A 149 47.18 25.61 -50.36
CA GLY A 149 47.39 25.84 -51.80
C GLY A 149 47.45 27.32 -52.21
N GLU A 150 47.05 28.25 -51.35
CA GLU A 150 47.08 29.71 -51.65
C GLU A 150 48.37 30.39 -51.17
N ASP A 151 49.16 29.75 -50.31
CA ASP A 151 50.43 30.27 -49.76
C ASP A 151 51.61 29.37 -50.16
N VAL A 152 52.13 29.62 -51.37
CA VAL A 152 53.31 28.91 -51.92
C VAL A 152 54.55 29.11 -51.04
N MET A 153 54.68 30.30 -50.42
CA MET A 153 55.81 30.63 -49.56
C MET A 153 55.81 29.79 -48.29
N ALA A 154 54.67 29.63 -47.63
CA ALA A 154 54.54 28.78 -46.46
C ALA A 154 54.89 27.31 -46.77
N SER A 155 54.49 26.80 -47.94
CA SER A 155 54.82 25.44 -48.38
C SER A 155 56.32 25.22 -48.58
N GLU A 156 57.01 26.13 -49.28
CA GLU A 156 58.46 26.05 -49.48
C GLU A 156 59.23 26.19 -48.16
N ARG A 157 58.83 27.15 -47.31
CA ARG A 157 59.45 27.37 -46.00
C ARG A 157 59.22 26.19 -45.06
N ALA A 158 58.04 25.57 -45.06
CA ALA A 158 57.75 24.36 -44.29
C ALA A 158 58.63 23.18 -44.72
N ALA A 159 58.81 22.97 -46.03
CA ALA A 159 59.69 21.94 -46.56
C ALA A 159 61.16 22.19 -46.19
N ALA A 160 61.62 23.44 -46.30
CA ALA A 160 62.97 23.83 -45.91
C ALA A 160 63.23 23.61 -44.40
N LEU A 161 62.26 23.95 -43.53
CA LEU A 161 62.37 23.71 -42.09
C LEU A 161 62.38 22.20 -41.78
N CYS A 162 61.51 21.41 -42.41
CA CYS A 162 61.50 19.95 -42.26
C CYS A 162 62.86 19.34 -42.64
N ASN A 163 63.47 19.78 -43.75
CA ASN A 163 64.78 19.31 -44.19
C ASN A 163 65.88 19.72 -43.20
N ALA A 164 65.85 20.95 -42.67
CA ALA A 164 66.83 21.42 -41.70
C ALA A 164 66.74 20.68 -40.35
N CYS A 165 65.52 20.29 -39.94
CA CYS A 165 65.29 19.57 -38.69
C CYS A 165 65.33 18.03 -38.84
N ASP A 166 65.49 17.50 -40.06
CA ASP A 166 65.32 16.08 -40.39
C ASP A 166 63.98 15.51 -39.86
N LEU A 167 62.89 16.21 -40.20
CA LEU A 167 61.52 15.87 -39.82
C LEU A 167 60.70 15.47 -41.04
N SER A 168 59.74 14.56 -40.85
CA SER A 168 58.74 14.29 -41.88
C SER A 168 57.71 15.42 -41.94
N GLY A 169 57.14 15.70 -43.12
CA GLY A 169 56.05 16.70 -43.23
C GLY A 169 54.81 16.40 -42.38
N LYS A 170 54.64 15.16 -41.90
CA LYS A 170 53.57 14.76 -40.96
C LYS A 170 53.91 15.06 -39.48
N SER A 171 55.14 15.49 -39.21
CA SER A 171 55.66 15.81 -37.88
C SER A 171 55.83 17.32 -37.66
N LEU A 172 55.47 18.15 -38.65
CA LEU A 172 55.41 19.60 -38.54
C LEU A 172 53.94 20.05 -38.50
N PHE A 173 53.59 20.83 -37.49
CA PHE A 173 52.25 21.37 -37.30
C PHE A 173 52.29 22.87 -37.10
N VAL A 174 51.17 23.54 -37.40
CA VAL A 174 50.99 24.97 -37.20
C VAL A 174 49.85 25.19 -36.20
N LEU A 175 50.11 26.03 -35.20
CA LEU A 175 49.16 26.44 -34.18
C LEU A 175 48.97 27.97 -34.24
N PRO A 176 47.91 28.45 -34.90
CA PRO A 176 47.59 29.88 -34.89
C PRO A 176 47.02 30.28 -33.52
N HIS A 177 47.51 31.40 -32.98
CA HIS A 177 47.01 31.99 -31.74
C HIS A 177 45.84 32.94 -32.05
N THR A 178 44.65 32.37 -32.20
CA THR A 178 43.38 33.09 -32.43
C THR A 178 42.33 32.70 -31.38
N ASP A 179 41.16 33.35 -31.41
CA ASP A 179 40.03 33.10 -30.49
C ASP A 179 39.52 31.64 -30.50
N HIS A 180 39.86 30.84 -31.52
CA HIS A 180 39.47 29.42 -31.66
C HIS A 180 40.56 28.41 -31.27
N LEU A 181 41.50 28.78 -30.38
CA LEU A 181 42.65 27.96 -29.97
C LEU A 181 42.29 26.49 -29.64
N VAL A 182 41.18 26.26 -28.92
CA VAL A 182 40.77 24.91 -28.48
C VAL A 182 40.53 23.95 -29.66
N GLY A 183 39.97 24.42 -30.78
CA GLY A 183 39.71 23.58 -31.95
C GLY A 183 41.01 23.08 -32.61
N TYR A 184 42.03 23.94 -32.70
CA TYR A 184 43.35 23.56 -33.20
C TYR A 184 44.07 22.61 -32.26
N ILE A 185 43.94 22.81 -30.95
CA ILE A 185 44.50 21.92 -29.93
C ILE A 185 43.91 20.51 -30.07
N ILE A 186 42.60 20.35 -30.27
CA ILE A 186 41.97 19.04 -30.48
C ILE A 186 42.52 18.34 -31.74
N ARG A 187 42.77 19.09 -32.82
CA ARG A 187 43.43 18.52 -34.02
C ARG A 187 44.86 18.07 -33.73
N LEU A 188 45.63 18.85 -32.99
CA LEU A 188 46.99 18.49 -32.57
C LEU A 188 46.98 17.26 -31.68
N GLU A 189 46.07 17.19 -30.70
CA GLU A 189 45.90 16.03 -29.82
C GLU A 189 45.69 14.74 -30.64
N ASN A 190 44.81 14.76 -31.64
CA ASN A 190 44.57 13.62 -32.53
C ASN A 190 45.84 13.23 -33.32
N ALA A 191 46.56 14.21 -33.86
CA ALA A 191 47.80 13.93 -34.59
C ALA A 191 48.90 13.36 -33.67
N PHE A 192 49.03 13.87 -32.45
CA PHE A 192 49.96 13.35 -31.44
C PHE A 192 49.57 11.94 -31.01
N TYR A 193 48.27 11.68 -30.91
CA TYR A 193 47.75 10.35 -30.61
C TYR A 193 48.19 9.34 -31.67
N GLU A 194 48.00 9.62 -32.96
CA GLU A 194 48.43 8.73 -34.05
C GLU A 194 49.93 8.41 -34.02
N HIS A 195 50.75 9.42 -33.71
CA HIS A 195 52.19 9.23 -33.54
C HIS A 195 52.50 8.31 -32.35
N ALA A 196 51.83 8.51 -31.22
CA ALA A 196 51.98 7.65 -30.05
C ALA A 196 51.48 6.21 -30.31
N GLN A 197 50.38 6.04 -31.03
CA GLN A 197 49.86 4.73 -31.45
C GLN A 197 50.90 3.95 -32.27
N THR A 198 51.54 4.63 -33.22
CA THR A 198 52.61 4.05 -34.06
C THR A 198 53.83 3.65 -33.23
N TYR A 199 54.20 4.47 -32.24
CA TYR A 199 55.29 4.16 -31.31
C TYR A 199 55.00 2.88 -30.52
N TYR A 200 53.84 2.79 -29.86
CA TYR A 200 53.51 1.60 -29.07
C TYR A 200 53.34 0.34 -29.93
N TYR A 201 52.85 0.48 -31.17
CA TYR A 201 52.82 -0.63 -32.11
C TYR A 201 54.22 -1.18 -32.44
N THR A 202 55.19 -0.29 -32.64
CA THR A 202 56.59 -0.66 -32.88
C THR A 202 57.20 -1.34 -31.66
N GLU A 203 56.95 -0.82 -30.46
CA GLU A 203 57.44 -1.44 -29.21
C GLU A 203 56.79 -2.81 -28.95
N ILE A 204 55.50 -3.00 -29.27
CA ILE A 204 54.82 -4.31 -29.22
C ILE A 204 55.53 -5.31 -30.15
N ARG A 205 55.80 -4.93 -31.40
CA ARG A 205 56.51 -5.80 -32.36
C ARG A 205 57.90 -6.17 -31.87
N ARG A 206 58.61 -5.21 -31.27
CA ARG A 206 59.95 -5.43 -30.70
C ARG A 206 59.95 -6.40 -29.51
N VAL A 207 58.99 -6.28 -28.60
CA VAL A 207 58.86 -7.22 -27.48
C VAL A 207 58.52 -8.63 -28.00
N LYS A 208 57.70 -8.73 -29.06
CA LYS A 208 57.38 -10.01 -29.70
C LYS A 208 58.57 -10.64 -30.42
N SER A 209 59.34 -9.89 -31.20
CA SER A 209 60.54 -10.44 -31.86
C SER A 209 61.57 -10.92 -30.85
N HIS A 210 61.76 -10.20 -29.73
CA HIS A 210 62.64 -10.67 -28.65
C HIS A 210 62.20 -12.01 -28.04
N LYS A 211 60.90 -12.30 -28.03
CA LYS A 211 60.35 -13.56 -27.49
C LYS A 211 60.72 -14.77 -28.36
N GLU A 212 60.94 -14.58 -29.66
CA GLU A 212 61.29 -15.67 -30.61
C GLU A 212 62.69 -16.24 -30.34
N PHE A 213 63.59 -15.45 -29.74
CA PHE A 213 64.95 -15.89 -29.38
C PHE A 213 65.03 -16.58 -28.01
N LEU A 214 63.91 -16.87 -27.34
CA LEU A 214 63.89 -17.44 -25.99
C LEU A 214 63.67 -18.95 -25.99
N ASN A 215 64.49 -19.68 -25.23
CA ASN A 215 64.28 -21.09 -24.91
C ASN A 215 63.16 -21.28 -23.86
N LYS A 216 62.18 -22.15 -24.15
CA LYS A 216 61.01 -22.43 -23.29
C LYS A 216 61.37 -23.08 -21.96
N THR A 217 62.51 -23.77 -21.85
CA THR A 217 62.92 -24.49 -20.64
C THR A 217 63.66 -23.55 -19.66
N THR A 218 64.61 -22.76 -20.15
CA THR A 218 65.48 -21.92 -19.30
C THR A 218 64.92 -20.51 -19.07
N HIS A 219 64.08 -19.99 -19.97
CA HIS A 219 63.64 -18.59 -19.95
C HIS A 219 62.15 -18.41 -19.63
N GLN A 220 61.53 -19.35 -18.88
CA GLN A 220 60.10 -19.30 -18.54
C GLN A 220 59.66 -17.96 -17.91
N LEU A 221 60.45 -17.40 -16.99
CA LEU A 221 60.18 -16.09 -16.37
C LEU A 221 60.11 -14.96 -17.41
N LEU A 222 60.91 -15.04 -18.48
CA LEU A 222 60.88 -14.07 -19.56
C LEU A 222 59.63 -14.21 -20.42
N PHE A 223 59.08 -15.42 -20.62
CA PHE A 223 57.82 -15.58 -21.35
C PHE A 223 56.67 -14.83 -20.67
N VAL A 224 56.54 -14.97 -19.34
CA VAL A 224 55.55 -14.22 -18.54
C VAL A 224 55.81 -12.71 -18.67
N ARG A 225 57.06 -12.27 -18.50
CA ARG A 225 57.46 -10.86 -18.64
C ARG A 225 57.09 -10.28 -20.01
N HIS A 226 57.44 -10.95 -21.10
CA HIS A 226 57.20 -10.42 -22.45
C HIS A 226 55.70 -10.36 -22.77
N GLN A 227 54.91 -11.34 -22.32
CA GLN A 227 53.46 -11.28 -22.49
C GLN A 227 52.83 -10.15 -21.68
N PHE A 228 53.23 -9.97 -20.41
CA PHE A 228 52.79 -8.84 -19.61
C PHE A 228 53.12 -7.50 -20.28
N LYS A 229 54.36 -7.32 -20.76
CA LYS A 229 54.78 -6.09 -21.45
C LYS A 229 53.99 -5.84 -22.73
N THR A 230 53.75 -6.90 -23.50
CA THR A 230 52.93 -6.82 -24.72
C THR A 230 51.51 -6.36 -24.38
N ALA A 231 50.91 -6.93 -23.34
CA ALA A 231 49.58 -6.56 -22.87
C ALA A 231 49.53 -5.10 -22.38
N PHE A 232 50.51 -4.68 -21.59
CA PHE A 232 50.59 -3.31 -21.07
C PHE A 232 50.79 -2.26 -22.17
N PHE A 233 51.63 -2.55 -23.18
CA PHE A 233 51.74 -1.67 -24.35
C PHE A 233 50.47 -1.65 -25.20
N SER A 234 49.74 -2.77 -25.29
CA SER A 234 48.40 -2.78 -25.90
C SER A 234 47.41 -1.90 -25.14
N GLU A 235 47.45 -1.85 -23.80
CA GLU A 235 46.66 -0.87 -23.02
C GLU A 235 47.07 0.58 -23.31
N LEU A 236 48.37 0.89 -23.37
CA LEU A 236 48.86 2.24 -23.73
C LEU A 236 48.40 2.66 -25.13
N LYS A 237 48.34 1.71 -26.06
CA LYS A 237 47.77 1.83 -27.40
C LYS A 237 46.22 1.92 -27.39
N GLN A 238 45.56 1.75 -26.25
CA GLN A 238 44.10 1.63 -26.12
C GLN A 238 43.47 0.43 -26.86
N ASP A 239 44.27 -0.58 -27.21
CA ASP A 239 43.80 -1.84 -27.79
C ASP A 239 43.47 -2.84 -26.66
N THR A 240 42.33 -2.60 -26.00
CA THR A 240 41.93 -3.31 -24.78
C THR A 240 41.60 -4.79 -25.02
N GLN A 241 41.13 -5.16 -26.22
CA GLN A 241 40.86 -6.55 -26.58
C GLN A 241 42.14 -7.38 -26.68
N ASN A 242 43.16 -6.88 -27.41
CA ASN A 242 44.44 -7.57 -27.47
C ASN A 242 45.17 -7.55 -26.13
N ALA A 243 45.06 -6.48 -25.36
CA ALA A 243 45.59 -6.41 -24.01
C ALA A 243 45.05 -7.56 -23.14
N LEU A 244 43.72 -7.75 -23.12
CA LEU A 244 43.07 -8.83 -22.37
C LEU A 244 43.57 -10.21 -22.82
N LYS A 245 43.69 -10.45 -24.14
CA LYS A 245 44.23 -11.71 -24.68
C LYS A 245 45.66 -11.97 -24.22
N TYR A 246 46.54 -10.96 -24.25
CA TYR A 246 47.93 -11.11 -23.82
C TYR A 246 48.06 -11.26 -22.31
N TYR A 247 47.23 -10.60 -21.50
CA TYR A 247 47.18 -10.84 -20.06
C TYR A 247 46.70 -12.25 -19.72
N ARG A 248 45.64 -12.75 -20.37
CA ARG A 248 45.19 -14.15 -20.20
C ARG A 248 46.31 -15.14 -20.56
N ALA A 249 47.08 -14.87 -21.63
CA ALA A 249 48.24 -15.69 -21.97
C ALA A 249 49.38 -15.60 -20.93
N ALA A 250 49.67 -14.41 -20.41
CA ALA A 250 50.64 -14.24 -19.32
C ALA A 250 50.19 -14.99 -18.05
N TYR A 251 48.89 -15.01 -17.77
CA TYR A 251 48.28 -15.70 -16.64
C TYR A 251 48.38 -17.22 -16.76
N SER A 252 48.18 -17.79 -17.95
CA SER A 252 48.42 -19.23 -18.13
C SER A 252 49.89 -19.58 -17.88
N LEU A 253 50.81 -18.82 -18.48
CA LEU A 253 52.25 -19.06 -18.36
C LEU A 253 52.78 -18.91 -16.92
N ILE A 254 52.22 -17.99 -16.11
CA ILE A 254 52.69 -17.84 -14.73
C ILE A 254 52.34 -19.03 -13.84
N HIS A 255 51.23 -19.72 -14.15
CA HIS A 255 50.83 -20.93 -13.43
C HIS A 255 51.57 -22.19 -13.92
N GLU A 256 52.23 -22.14 -15.08
CA GLU A 256 53.14 -23.20 -15.57
C GLU A 256 54.52 -23.14 -14.91
N LEU A 257 54.86 -22.05 -14.21
CA LEU A 257 56.12 -21.92 -13.49
C LEU A 257 56.19 -22.89 -12.31
N ARG A 258 57.36 -23.51 -12.12
CA ARG A 258 57.64 -24.33 -10.93
C ARG A 258 57.67 -23.44 -9.68
N THR A 259 56.84 -23.81 -8.70
CA THR A 259 56.72 -23.09 -7.43
C THR A 259 57.61 -23.70 -6.36
N HIS A 260 58.44 -22.86 -5.74
CA HIS A 260 59.29 -23.15 -4.59
C HIS A 260 59.02 -22.12 -3.50
N GLU A 261 59.35 -22.42 -2.24
CA GLU A 261 59.16 -21.47 -1.13
C GLU A 261 59.87 -20.12 -1.38
N THR A 262 61.00 -20.16 -2.09
CA THR A 262 61.84 -19.02 -2.42
C THR A 262 61.25 -18.06 -3.45
N ASN A 263 60.37 -18.55 -4.34
CA ASN A 263 59.85 -17.80 -5.50
C ASN A 263 58.32 -17.60 -5.47
N ILE A 264 57.63 -18.28 -4.55
CA ILE A 264 56.16 -18.31 -4.49
C ILE A 264 55.56 -16.91 -4.28
N LEU A 265 56.23 -16.03 -3.53
CA LEU A 265 55.78 -14.66 -3.31
C LEU A 265 55.81 -13.85 -4.61
N GLU A 266 56.89 -13.94 -5.38
CA GLU A 266 57.03 -13.25 -6.68
C GLU A 266 55.98 -13.76 -7.67
N ILE A 267 55.79 -15.08 -7.75
CA ILE A 267 54.77 -15.71 -8.59
C ILE A 267 53.36 -15.23 -8.19
N LYS A 268 53.01 -15.24 -6.89
CA LYS A 268 51.69 -14.80 -6.42
C LYS A 268 51.45 -13.32 -6.66
N THR A 269 52.46 -12.48 -6.39
CA THR A 269 52.37 -11.03 -6.61
C THR A 269 52.09 -10.72 -8.07
N MET A 270 52.87 -11.32 -8.97
CA MET A 270 52.68 -11.13 -10.41
C MET A 270 51.39 -11.76 -10.92
N ALA A 271 50.96 -12.90 -10.38
CA ALA A 271 49.67 -13.52 -10.73
C ALA A 271 48.50 -12.61 -10.30
N GLY A 272 48.59 -12.01 -9.11
CA GLY A 272 47.63 -11.02 -8.62
C GLY A 272 47.57 -9.78 -9.51
N PHE A 273 48.72 -9.25 -9.94
CA PHE A 273 48.77 -8.09 -10.85
C PHE A 273 48.12 -8.39 -12.20
N ILE A 274 48.44 -9.54 -12.79
CA ILE A 274 47.84 -9.98 -14.06
C ILE A 274 46.33 -10.19 -13.87
N ASN A 275 45.93 -10.86 -12.79
CA ASN A 275 44.52 -11.12 -12.49
C ASN A 275 43.71 -9.83 -12.32
N TYR A 276 44.26 -8.85 -11.58
CA TYR A 276 43.67 -7.52 -11.42
C TYR A 276 43.42 -6.85 -12.78
N LYS A 277 44.43 -6.85 -13.68
CA LYS A 277 44.29 -6.31 -15.03
C LYS A 277 43.25 -7.05 -15.87
N ILE A 278 43.20 -8.39 -15.80
CA ILE A 278 42.18 -9.18 -16.50
C ILE A 278 40.78 -8.82 -16.00
N CYS A 279 40.55 -8.81 -14.68
CA CYS A 279 39.24 -8.53 -14.10
C CYS A 279 38.78 -7.10 -14.45
N ARG A 280 39.68 -6.12 -14.35
CA ARG A 280 39.40 -4.73 -14.72
C ARG A 280 39.01 -4.58 -16.19
N LEU A 281 39.73 -5.24 -17.10
CA LEU A 281 39.41 -5.22 -18.53
C LEU A 281 38.09 -5.95 -18.84
N CYS A 282 37.79 -7.07 -18.19
CA CYS A 282 36.49 -7.75 -18.32
C CYS A 282 35.33 -6.83 -17.88
N PHE A 283 35.47 -6.11 -16.76
CA PHE A 283 34.47 -5.13 -16.34
C PHE A 283 34.34 -3.98 -17.35
N GLN A 284 35.45 -3.47 -17.88
CA GLN A 284 35.44 -2.45 -18.94
C GLN A 284 34.75 -2.93 -20.23
N HIS A 285 34.86 -4.22 -20.56
CA HIS A 285 34.18 -4.85 -21.70
C HIS A 285 32.75 -5.27 -21.39
N ASN A 286 32.22 -4.90 -20.21
CA ASN A 286 30.89 -5.26 -19.75
C ASN A 286 30.64 -6.78 -19.68
N THR A 287 31.68 -7.57 -19.34
CA THR A 287 31.62 -9.03 -19.15
C THR A 287 31.89 -9.42 -17.68
N PRO A 288 30.98 -9.09 -16.75
CA PRO A 288 31.18 -9.32 -15.31
C PRO A 288 31.29 -10.81 -14.94
N LEU A 289 30.58 -11.70 -15.65
CA LEU A 289 30.64 -13.14 -15.40
C LEU A 289 32.02 -13.72 -15.70
N ASP A 290 32.67 -13.25 -16.76
CA ASP A 290 34.06 -13.60 -17.08
C ASP A 290 35.01 -13.13 -15.98
N ALA A 291 34.81 -11.91 -15.46
CA ALA A 291 35.61 -11.38 -14.35
C ALA A 291 35.45 -12.24 -13.09
N ILE A 292 34.21 -12.59 -12.73
CA ILE A 292 33.90 -13.45 -11.57
C ILE A 292 34.50 -14.84 -11.74
N ALA A 293 34.35 -15.46 -12.91
CA ALA A 293 34.88 -16.79 -13.20
C ALA A 293 36.41 -16.81 -13.14
N GLN A 294 37.05 -15.80 -13.73
CA GLN A 294 38.49 -15.62 -13.67
C GLN A 294 38.98 -15.44 -12.22
N PHE A 295 38.30 -14.60 -11.43
CA PHE A 295 38.67 -14.37 -10.04
C PHE A 295 38.49 -15.62 -9.17
N ARG A 296 37.39 -16.37 -9.33
CA ARG A 296 37.19 -17.65 -8.64
C ARG A 296 38.31 -18.64 -8.96
N LYS A 297 38.63 -18.81 -10.26
CA LYS A 297 39.76 -19.62 -10.71
C LYS A 297 41.09 -19.16 -10.09
N HIS A 298 41.30 -17.86 -9.98
CA HIS A 298 42.50 -17.29 -9.34
C HIS A 298 42.61 -17.68 -7.87
N ILE A 299 41.52 -17.52 -7.12
CA ILE A 299 41.46 -17.90 -5.71
C ILE A 299 41.68 -19.40 -5.53
N ASP A 300 41.03 -20.26 -6.32
CA ASP A 300 41.17 -21.71 -6.20
C ASP A 300 42.61 -22.19 -6.44
N LEU A 301 43.30 -21.58 -7.41
CA LEU A 301 44.70 -21.89 -7.73
C LEU A 301 45.69 -21.36 -6.69
N CYS A 302 45.41 -20.21 -6.08
CA CYS A 302 46.33 -19.55 -5.15
C CYS A 302 46.08 -19.90 -3.68
N LYS A 303 44.89 -20.36 -3.28
CA LYS A 303 44.54 -20.68 -1.88
C LYS A 303 45.49 -21.71 -1.25
N LYS A 304 46.03 -22.65 -2.03
CA LYS A 304 46.99 -23.67 -1.57
C LYS A 304 48.45 -23.18 -1.56
N LYS A 305 48.73 -22.00 -2.12
CA LYS A 305 50.08 -21.42 -2.25
C LYS A 305 50.38 -20.52 -1.05
N ILE A 306 50.49 -21.14 0.14
CA ILE A 306 50.74 -20.40 1.39
C ILE A 306 52.15 -19.80 1.37
N GLY A 307 53.16 -20.61 1.08
CA GLY A 307 54.58 -20.25 1.17
C GLY A 307 55.16 -20.81 2.47
N SER A 308 56.07 -20.09 3.11
CA SER A 308 56.60 -20.47 4.43
C SER A 308 55.48 -20.50 5.47
N ALA A 309 55.43 -21.56 6.28
CA ALA A 309 54.44 -21.72 7.34
C ALA A 309 54.58 -20.67 8.45
N GLU A 310 55.81 -20.21 8.72
CA GLU A 310 56.12 -19.17 9.72
C GLU A 310 55.58 -17.79 9.34
N LEU A 311 55.23 -17.60 8.06
CA LEU A 311 54.69 -16.37 7.50
C LEU A 311 53.27 -16.57 6.94
N ALA A 312 52.51 -17.55 7.45
CA ALA A 312 51.15 -17.82 6.96
C ALA A 312 50.20 -16.61 7.07
N PHE A 313 50.43 -15.69 8.00
CA PHE A 313 49.69 -14.43 8.11
C PHE A 313 49.85 -13.54 6.87
N GLU A 314 50.99 -13.57 6.17
CA GLU A 314 51.20 -12.84 4.90
C GLU A 314 50.30 -13.40 3.80
N HIS A 315 50.10 -14.71 3.75
CA HIS A 315 49.17 -15.32 2.81
C HIS A 315 47.73 -14.86 3.09
N ALA A 316 47.30 -14.84 4.36
CA ALA A 316 45.99 -14.34 4.75
C ALA A 316 45.82 -12.84 4.41
N ALA A 317 46.87 -12.02 4.63
CA ALA A 317 46.90 -10.62 4.24
C ALA A 317 46.74 -10.43 2.72
N TRP A 318 47.50 -11.19 1.93
CA TRP A 318 47.43 -11.17 0.48
C TRP A 318 46.04 -11.60 -0.02
N MET A 319 45.47 -12.67 0.54
CA MET A 319 44.12 -13.15 0.21
C MET A 319 43.05 -12.09 0.51
N SER A 320 43.11 -11.48 1.69
CA SER A 320 42.21 -10.38 2.08
C SER A 320 42.26 -9.25 1.05
N LYS A 321 43.47 -8.83 0.65
CA LYS A 321 43.67 -7.79 -0.37
C LYS A 321 43.18 -8.20 -1.76
N GLN A 322 43.36 -9.45 -2.20
CA GLN A 322 42.81 -9.90 -3.49
C GLN A 322 41.28 -9.78 -3.54
N PHE A 323 40.59 -10.20 -2.47
CA PHE A 323 39.14 -10.05 -2.35
C PHE A 323 38.71 -8.59 -2.28
N GLN A 324 39.45 -7.75 -1.54
CA GLN A 324 39.20 -6.31 -1.49
C GLN A 324 39.31 -5.69 -2.88
N TYR A 325 40.42 -5.91 -3.61
CA TYR A 325 40.62 -5.33 -4.95
C TYR A 325 39.57 -5.76 -5.95
N PHE A 326 39.11 -7.01 -5.90
CA PHE A 326 38.02 -7.46 -6.77
C PHE A 326 36.69 -6.79 -6.37
N GLY A 327 36.42 -6.65 -5.07
CA GLY A 327 35.27 -5.90 -4.56
C GLY A 327 35.28 -4.43 -5.01
N ASP A 328 36.43 -3.77 -4.92
CA ASP A 328 36.63 -2.39 -5.35
C ASP A 328 36.40 -2.24 -6.87
N LEU A 329 36.98 -3.12 -7.69
CA LEU A 329 36.76 -3.14 -9.15
C LEU A 329 35.30 -3.37 -9.52
N PHE A 330 34.61 -4.26 -8.80
CA PHE A 330 33.20 -4.55 -9.06
C PHE A 330 32.32 -3.35 -8.64
N ASP A 331 32.58 -2.71 -7.50
CA ASP A 331 31.87 -1.49 -7.09
C ASP A 331 32.13 -0.32 -8.06
N GLU A 332 33.36 -0.16 -8.55
CA GLU A 332 33.70 0.82 -9.60
C GLU A 332 32.94 0.56 -10.90
N ALA A 333 32.89 -0.70 -11.35
CA ALA A 333 32.14 -1.08 -12.55
C ALA A 333 30.64 -0.76 -12.43
N ILE A 334 30.05 -0.95 -11.24
CA ILE A 334 28.66 -0.60 -10.96
C ILE A 334 28.45 0.92 -11.03
N LYS A 335 29.38 1.72 -10.49
CA LYS A 335 29.35 3.18 -10.61
C LYS A 335 29.46 3.64 -12.07
N LEU A 336 30.15 2.88 -12.91
CA LEU A 336 30.29 3.12 -14.35
C LEU A 336 29.12 2.59 -15.20
N GLY A 337 28.04 2.08 -14.58
CA GLY A 337 26.81 1.70 -15.26
C GLY A 337 26.49 0.20 -15.31
N LEU A 338 27.31 -0.66 -14.68
CA LEU A 338 27.01 -2.09 -14.60
C LEU A 338 25.83 -2.35 -13.63
N THR A 339 24.82 -3.11 -14.07
CA THR A 339 23.70 -3.52 -13.21
C THR A 339 24.06 -4.75 -12.37
N ALA A 340 24.14 -4.59 -11.04
CA ALA A 340 24.34 -5.69 -10.11
C ALA A 340 23.02 -6.21 -9.53
N ILE A 341 22.99 -7.51 -9.21
CA ILE A 341 21.85 -8.21 -8.59
C ILE A 341 22.16 -8.60 -7.14
N GLN A 342 21.13 -8.86 -6.35
CA GLN A 342 21.26 -9.17 -4.92
C GLN A 342 22.21 -10.35 -4.64
N THR A 343 22.26 -11.36 -5.50
CA THR A 343 23.12 -12.55 -5.34
C THR A 343 24.54 -12.38 -5.88
N GLN A 344 24.82 -11.31 -6.64
CA GLN A 344 26.12 -11.03 -7.25
C GLN A 344 26.44 -9.55 -7.07
N ASN A 345 26.92 -9.22 -5.88
CA ASN A 345 27.27 -7.85 -5.51
C ASN A 345 28.63 -7.78 -4.79
N PRO A 346 29.28 -6.60 -4.74
CA PRO A 346 30.59 -6.43 -4.12
C PRO A 346 30.65 -6.80 -2.62
N GLY A 347 29.53 -6.76 -1.91
CA GLY A 347 29.45 -7.03 -0.46
C GLY A 347 29.97 -8.41 -0.07
N PHE A 348 29.75 -9.44 -0.91
CA PHE A 348 30.28 -10.78 -0.66
C PHE A 348 31.81 -10.82 -0.69
N TYR A 349 32.44 -10.02 -1.56
CA TYR A 349 33.89 -9.98 -1.68
C TYR A 349 34.52 -9.21 -0.52
N TYR A 350 33.91 -8.10 -0.09
CA TYR A 350 34.34 -7.40 1.13
C TYR A 350 34.16 -8.25 2.39
N GLN A 351 33.06 -9.00 2.50
CA GLN A 351 32.86 -9.96 3.59
C GLN A 351 33.97 -11.02 3.61
N GLN A 352 34.31 -11.59 2.45
CA GLN A 352 35.36 -12.59 2.38
C GLN A 352 36.76 -11.97 2.65
N ALA A 353 36.98 -10.72 2.24
CA ALA A 353 38.19 -9.97 2.59
C ALA A 353 38.32 -9.78 4.11
N ALA A 354 37.23 -9.41 4.79
CA ALA A 354 37.19 -9.29 6.24
C ALA A 354 37.46 -10.63 6.94
N HIS A 355 36.90 -11.74 6.44
CA HIS A 355 37.16 -13.08 6.96
C HIS A 355 38.66 -13.45 6.90
N TYR A 356 39.34 -13.20 5.77
CA TYR A 356 40.78 -13.43 5.68
C TYR A 356 41.60 -12.44 6.53
N ALA A 357 41.10 -11.24 6.79
CA ALA A 357 41.73 -10.30 7.73
C ALA A 357 41.59 -10.77 9.19
N GLN A 358 40.46 -11.37 9.57
CA GLN A 358 40.28 -12.05 10.87
C GLN A 358 41.23 -13.24 11.00
N GLU A 359 41.38 -14.04 9.94
CA GLU A 359 42.34 -15.14 9.92
C GLU A 359 43.79 -14.65 10.04
N ARG A 360 44.13 -13.53 9.37
CA ARG A 360 45.44 -12.85 9.53
C ARG A 360 45.68 -12.46 10.99
N LYS A 361 44.71 -11.85 11.66
CA LYS A 361 44.78 -11.48 13.09
C LYS A 361 45.06 -12.71 13.97
N ARG A 362 44.33 -13.81 13.73
CA ARG A 362 44.49 -15.08 14.45
C ARG A 362 45.89 -15.69 14.24
N LEU A 363 46.35 -15.74 13.01
CA LEU A 363 47.69 -16.27 12.66
C LEU A 363 48.81 -15.38 13.20
N ALA A 364 48.66 -14.06 13.15
CA ALA A 364 49.62 -13.11 13.72
C ALA A 364 49.78 -13.34 15.23
N PHE A 365 48.66 -13.50 15.96
CA PHE A 365 48.70 -13.79 17.39
C PHE A 365 49.40 -15.13 17.71
N GLN A 366 49.16 -16.17 16.90
CA GLN A 366 49.76 -17.50 17.10
C GLN A 366 51.25 -17.56 16.75
N LEU A 367 51.65 -16.96 15.62
CA LEU A 367 53.00 -17.09 15.06
C LEU A 367 53.95 -16.01 15.60
N CYS A 368 53.46 -14.80 15.86
CA CYS A 368 54.31 -13.71 16.35
C CYS A 368 54.40 -13.67 17.89
N GLY A 369 53.63 -14.50 18.61
CA GLY A 369 53.60 -14.54 20.08
C GLY A 369 54.55 -15.55 20.73
N GLY A 370 55.31 -16.33 19.95
CA GLY A 370 56.16 -17.40 20.47
C GLY A 370 57.42 -16.93 21.22
N PRO A 371 58.15 -17.84 21.92
CA PRO A 371 59.37 -17.53 22.67
C PRO A 371 60.47 -16.87 21.81
N GLU A 372 60.53 -17.23 20.52
CA GLU A 372 61.49 -16.66 19.56
C GLU A 372 61.16 -15.20 19.19
N ALA A 373 59.94 -14.74 19.43
CA ALA A 373 59.54 -13.36 19.17
C ALA A 373 59.99 -12.37 20.27
N ASN A 374 60.63 -12.87 21.33
CA ASN A 374 61.32 -12.08 22.36
C ASN A 374 62.78 -11.77 22.01
N LEU A 375 63.31 -12.25 20.87
CA LEU A 375 64.69 -12.03 20.43
C LEU A 375 65.01 -10.58 19.96
N GLY A 376 64.06 -9.64 20.06
CA GLY A 376 64.24 -8.27 19.59
C GLY A 376 64.24 -8.16 18.06
N TYR A 377 64.07 -6.93 17.53
CA TYR A 377 64.11 -6.71 16.08
C TYR A 377 65.55 -6.87 15.56
N PRO A 378 65.78 -7.63 14.47
CA PRO A 378 67.13 -7.88 13.96
C PRO A 378 67.79 -6.58 13.45
N ALA A 379 69.06 -6.38 13.80
CA ALA A 379 69.87 -5.23 13.38
C ALA A 379 71.16 -5.72 12.68
N PRO A 380 71.53 -5.20 11.49
CA PRO A 380 70.82 -4.20 10.67
C PRO A 380 69.49 -4.75 10.11
N ASP A 381 68.54 -3.86 9.78
CA ASP A 381 67.21 -4.25 9.31
C ASP A 381 67.31 -5.06 7.98
N PRO A 382 66.98 -6.37 7.99
CA PRO A 382 67.05 -7.20 6.78
C PRO A 382 65.98 -6.84 5.72
N LEU A 383 65.04 -5.96 6.05
CA LEU A 383 64.00 -5.46 5.16
C LEU A 383 64.44 -4.21 4.38
N GLU A 384 65.52 -3.53 4.78
CA GLU A 384 66.05 -2.38 4.06
C GLU A 384 66.90 -2.83 2.86
N THR A 385 66.59 -2.31 1.68
CA THR A 385 67.44 -2.49 0.49
C THR A 385 68.34 -1.26 0.29
N PRO A 386 69.56 -1.41 -0.29
CA PRO A 386 70.49 -0.29 -0.47
C PRO A 386 69.94 0.90 -1.28
N THR A 387 68.92 0.66 -2.11
CA THR A 387 68.26 1.66 -2.95
C THR A 387 66.87 2.04 -2.45
N GLY A 388 66.39 1.45 -1.34
CA GLY A 388 65.03 1.60 -0.81
C GLY A 388 63.91 1.01 -1.69
N ILE A 389 64.24 0.40 -2.83
CA ILE A 389 63.29 -0.18 -3.79
C ILE A 389 63.72 -1.60 -4.13
N LEU A 390 62.76 -2.52 -4.26
CA LEU A 390 63.02 -3.89 -4.75
C LEU A 390 63.37 -3.85 -6.25
N ASP A 391 64.29 -4.69 -6.71
CA ASP A 391 64.61 -4.84 -8.14
C ASP A 391 63.42 -5.41 -8.94
N PHE A 392 62.72 -6.37 -8.35
CA PHE A 392 61.58 -7.08 -8.94
C PHE A 392 60.40 -7.15 -7.96
N TYR A 393 59.18 -7.14 -8.51
CA TYR A 393 57.96 -7.23 -7.72
C TYR A 393 57.84 -8.59 -7.01
N GLY A 394 57.55 -8.57 -5.71
CA GLY A 394 57.31 -9.77 -4.90
C GLY A 394 58.56 -10.58 -4.55
N GLN A 395 59.77 -10.04 -4.75
CA GLN A 395 61.00 -10.62 -4.20
C GLN A 395 61.24 -10.14 -2.76
N ARG A 396 61.85 -10.99 -1.94
CA ARG A 396 62.24 -10.62 -0.56
C ARG A 396 63.40 -9.62 -0.58
N ALA A 397 63.40 -8.67 0.34
CA ALA A 397 64.43 -7.62 0.44
C ALA A 397 65.84 -8.19 0.69
N TRP A 398 65.94 -9.22 1.53
CA TRP A 398 67.22 -9.90 1.82
C TRP A 398 67.68 -10.88 0.72
N ARG A 399 66.87 -11.08 -0.34
CA ARG A 399 67.19 -11.97 -1.48
C ARG A 399 67.46 -11.23 -2.80
N GLN A 400 67.64 -9.91 -2.76
CA GLN A 400 67.92 -9.13 -3.96
C GLN A 400 69.24 -9.59 -4.62
N GLY A 401 69.30 -9.53 -5.95
CA GLY A 401 70.51 -9.85 -6.73
C GLY A 401 70.81 -11.33 -6.99
N HIS A 402 70.20 -12.25 -6.25
CA HIS A 402 70.38 -13.71 -6.34
C HIS A 402 69.33 -14.35 -7.27
N GLN A 403 69.60 -15.56 -7.78
CA GLN A 403 68.62 -16.30 -8.56
C GLN A 403 67.63 -16.97 -7.60
N SER A 404 66.35 -17.04 -7.97
CA SER A 404 65.34 -17.70 -7.12
C SER A 404 65.62 -19.20 -6.88
N ILE A 405 66.51 -19.81 -7.68
CA ILE A 405 66.93 -21.21 -7.57
C ILE A 405 68.16 -21.41 -6.68
N ASP A 406 68.89 -20.32 -6.36
CA ASP A 406 70.05 -20.40 -5.49
C ASP A 406 69.58 -20.75 -4.05
N PRO A 407 70.30 -21.64 -3.35
CA PRO A 407 69.91 -22.03 -1.99
C PRO A 407 69.91 -20.81 -1.06
N PRO A 408 68.88 -20.67 -0.19
CA PRO A 408 68.79 -19.55 0.72
C PRO A 408 69.91 -19.57 1.76
N ASP A 409 70.44 -18.38 2.08
CA ASP A 409 71.27 -18.16 3.27
C ASP A 409 70.41 -18.31 4.53
N PRO A 410 70.63 -19.35 5.36
CA PRO A 410 69.74 -19.67 6.48
C PRO A 410 69.67 -18.56 7.55
N GLU A 411 70.78 -17.83 7.77
CA GLU A 411 70.82 -16.77 8.79
C GLU A 411 70.04 -15.54 8.33
N LYS A 412 70.23 -15.13 7.06
CA LYS A 412 69.47 -14.03 6.48
C LYS A 412 67.99 -14.35 6.35
N GLU A 413 67.64 -15.60 6.03
CA GLU A 413 66.25 -16.03 5.97
C GLU A 413 65.58 -15.95 7.34
N LYS A 414 66.23 -16.46 8.39
CA LYS A 414 65.73 -16.37 9.77
C LYS A 414 65.59 -14.92 10.23
N GLY A 415 66.58 -14.08 9.96
CA GLY A 415 66.51 -12.65 10.26
C GLY A 415 65.36 -11.95 9.54
N GLY A 416 65.17 -12.23 8.25
CA GLY A 416 64.06 -11.67 7.46
C GLY A 416 62.67 -12.09 7.96
N ILE A 417 62.50 -13.36 8.36
CA ILE A 417 61.25 -13.88 8.92
C ILE A 417 60.93 -13.20 10.26
N LEU A 418 61.91 -13.10 11.16
CA LEU A 418 61.75 -12.45 12.46
C LEU A 418 61.39 -10.96 12.32
N ALA A 419 62.02 -10.26 11.37
CA ALA A 419 61.69 -8.86 11.09
C ALA A 419 60.24 -8.68 10.63
N LEU A 420 59.73 -9.57 9.76
CA LEU A 420 58.33 -9.53 9.30
C LEU A 420 57.33 -9.85 10.43
N GLN A 421 57.63 -10.85 11.28
CA GLN A 421 56.82 -11.15 12.46
C GLN A 421 56.79 -9.97 13.44
N GLY A 422 57.93 -9.27 13.61
CA GLY A 422 58.03 -8.05 14.42
C GLY A 422 57.12 -6.95 13.88
N ARG A 423 57.20 -6.64 12.58
CA ARG A 423 56.35 -5.61 11.94
C ARG A 423 54.86 -5.95 11.98
N GLU A 424 54.51 -7.24 11.92
CA GLU A 424 53.11 -7.67 11.96
C GLU A 424 52.45 -7.37 13.32
N LYS A 425 53.21 -7.31 14.43
CA LYS A 425 52.69 -6.95 15.76
C LYS A 425 52.19 -5.51 15.84
N GLU A 426 52.74 -4.61 15.03
CA GLU A 426 52.37 -3.19 15.01
C GLU A 426 51.12 -2.92 14.15
N VAL A 427 50.61 -3.92 13.44
CA VAL A 427 49.46 -3.76 12.54
C VAL A 427 48.17 -3.66 13.34
N PRO A 428 47.33 -2.63 13.12
CA PRO A 428 46.02 -2.52 13.77
C PRO A 428 45.00 -3.44 13.07
N HIS A 429 45.05 -4.75 13.34
CA HIS A 429 44.22 -5.74 12.62
C HIS A 429 42.72 -5.46 12.74
N SER A 430 42.22 -5.12 13.94
CA SER A 430 40.79 -4.89 14.15
C SER A 430 40.26 -3.68 13.36
N GLU A 431 41.03 -2.60 13.23
CA GLU A 431 40.63 -1.43 12.43
C GLU A 431 40.52 -1.79 10.94
N LEU A 432 41.44 -2.60 10.42
CA LEU A 432 41.39 -3.10 9.05
C LEU A 432 40.16 -3.98 8.82
N ILE A 433 39.82 -4.86 9.77
CA ILE A 433 38.63 -5.72 9.69
C ILE A 433 37.36 -4.87 9.74
N ILE A 434 37.28 -3.89 10.64
CA ILE A 434 36.14 -2.97 10.76
C ILE A 434 35.92 -2.21 9.45
N ALA A 435 36.98 -1.71 8.81
CA ALA A 435 36.88 -1.01 7.52
C ALA A 435 36.30 -1.92 6.43
N LEU A 436 36.77 -3.17 6.33
CA LEU A 436 36.28 -4.14 5.35
C LEU A 436 34.82 -4.55 5.62
N LEU A 437 34.45 -4.79 6.88
CA LEU A 437 33.08 -5.11 7.28
C LEU A 437 32.14 -3.93 7.01
N SER A 438 32.59 -2.69 7.26
CA SER A 438 31.83 -1.48 6.97
C SER A 438 31.51 -1.36 5.47
N ASN A 439 32.50 -1.62 4.60
CA ASN A 439 32.29 -1.67 3.15
C ASN A 439 31.28 -2.77 2.77
N ALA A 440 31.35 -3.95 3.40
CA ALA A 440 30.39 -5.02 3.16
C ALA A 440 28.96 -4.63 3.60
N VAL A 441 28.80 -4.06 4.80
CA VAL A 441 27.52 -3.58 5.34
C VAL A 441 26.88 -2.54 4.42
N ALA A 442 27.67 -1.58 3.91
CA ALA A 442 27.18 -0.57 2.98
C ALA A 442 26.58 -1.19 1.71
N GLN A 443 27.23 -2.22 1.15
CA GLN A 443 26.73 -2.95 -0.02
C GLN A 443 25.47 -3.76 0.32
N PHE A 444 25.46 -4.55 1.41
CA PHE A 444 24.27 -5.33 1.79
C PHE A 444 23.07 -4.46 2.17
N LYS A 445 23.30 -3.25 2.68
CA LYS A 445 22.25 -2.23 2.85
C LYS A 445 21.70 -1.77 1.49
N LYS A 446 22.57 -1.45 0.52
CA LYS A 446 22.20 -1.04 -0.84
C LYS A 446 21.35 -2.12 -1.56
N TYR A 447 21.67 -3.40 -1.37
CA TYR A 447 20.96 -4.53 -2.00
C TYR A 447 19.87 -5.17 -1.13
N LYS A 448 19.42 -4.52 -0.05
CA LYS A 448 18.31 -4.96 0.80
C LYS A 448 18.47 -6.39 1.37
N CYS A 449 19.65 -6.71 1.91
CA CYS A 449 19.94 -8.00 2.57
C CYS A 449 20.01 -7.83 4.10
N PRO A 450 18.88 -7.76 4.84
CA PRO A 450 18.86 -7.41 6.26
C PRO A 450 19.62 -8.41 7.14
N ARG A 451 19.42 -9.72 6.96
CA ARG A 451 20.11 -10.75 7.77
C ARG A 451 21.63 -10.73 7.62
N MET A 452 22.12 -10.52 6.40
CA MET A 452 23.56 -10.41 6.15
C MET A 452 24.13 -9.13 6.77
N LYS A 453 23.40 -8.01 6.62
CA LYS A 453 23.74 -6.75 7.29
C LYS A 453 23.84 -6.93 8.80
N SER A 454 22.82 -7.51 9.45
CA SER A 454 22.80 -7.70 10.91
C SER A 454 23.93 -8.62 11.37
N ARG A 455 24.21 -9.71 10.66
CA ARG A 455 25.38 -10.58 10.94
C ARG A 455 26.71 -9.81 10.89
N LEU A 456 26.92 -9.00 9.87
CA LEU A 456 28.15 -8.23 9.72
C LEU A 456 28.27 -7.11 10.77
N MET A 457 27.15 -6.48 11.15
CA MET A 457 27.11 -5.50 12.23
C MET A 457 27.50 -6.11 13.59
N VAL A 458 27.09 -7.36 13.85
CA VAL A 458 27.54 -8.11 15.04
C VAL A 458 29.05 -8.33 15.00
N GLN A 459 29.58 -8.83 13.88
CA GLN A 459 31.04 -9.01 13.72
C GLN A 459 31.81 -7.69 13.87
N MET A 460 31.26 -6.58 13.37
CA MET A 460 31.84 -5.25 13.60
C MET A 460 31.79 -4.85 15.07
N GLY A 461 30.68 -5.10 15.76
CA GLY A 461 30.53 -4.83 17.19
C GLY A 461 31.53 -5.59 18.04
N GLU A 462 31.78 -6.87 17.70
CA GLU A 462 32.81 -7.70 18.33
C GLU A 462 34.22 -7.13 18.11
N GLU A 463 34.53 -6.67 16.89
CA GLU A 463 35.83 -6.02 16.64
C GLU A 463 35.96 -4.68 17.36
N TYR A 464 34.90 -3.87 17.46
CA TYR A 464 34.91 -2.64 18.26
C TYR A 464 35.11 -2.90 19.76
N TYR A 465 34.55 -4.01 20.27
CA TYR A 465 34.84 -4.48 21.63
C TYR A 465 36.33 -4.77 21.81
N HIS A 466 36.96 -5.44 20.83
CA HIS A 466 38.41 -5.71 20.87
C HIS A 466 39.27 -4.44 20.75
N THR A 467 38.83 -3.40 20.05
CA THR A 467 39.51 -2.09 20.02
C THR A 467 39.22 -1.22 21.25
N LYS A 468 38.50 -1.74 22.26
CA LYS A 468 38.08 -1.02 23.48
C LYS A 468 37.16 0.19 23.22
N ASP A 469 36.51 0.24 22.05
CA ASP A 469 35.48 1.25 21.72
C ASP A 469 34.09 0.67 22.02
N TYR A 470 33.80 0.53 23.31
CA TYR A 470 32.60 -0.14 23.82
C TYR A 470 31.30 0.60 23.44
N ALA A 471 31.36 1.93 23.30
CA ALA A 471 30.20 2.75 22.93
C ALA A 471 29.74 2.46 21.49
N LYS A 472 30.66 2.38 20.53
CA LYS A 472 30.31 1.99 19.15
C LYS A 472 29.86 0.54 19.05
N ALA A 473 30.47 -0.36 19.85
CA ALA A 473 30.06 -1.74 19.93
C ALA A 473 28.58 -1.86 20.37
N LEU A 474 28.22 -1.24 21.49
CA LEU A 474 26.83 -1.24 22.00
C LEU A 474 25.84 -0.70 20.98
N LYS A 475 26.12 0.46 20.38
CA LYS A 475 25.24 1.08 19.39
C LYS A 475 24.93 0.15 18.19
N LEU A 476 25.90 -0.62 17.73
CA LEU A 476 25.70 -1.59 16.66
C LEU A 476 24.92 -2.82 17.13
N LEU A 477 25.23 -3.33 18.33
CA LEU A 477 24.57 -4.50 18.89
C LEU A 477 23.10 -4.22 19.22
N ASP A 478 22.77 -3.07 19.82
CA ASP A 478 21.39 -2.65 20.14
C ASP A 478 20.49 -2.63 18.90
N TYR A 479 21.02 -2.10 17.79
CA TYR A 479 20.31 -2.08 16.52
C TYR A 479 19.93 -3.50 16.07
N VAL A 480 20.85 -4.47 16.22
CA VAL A 480 20.62 -5.86 15.82
C VAL A 480 19.77 -6.63 16.82
N MET A 481 19.83 -6.30 18.12
CA MET A 481 19.00 -6.93 19.14
C MET A 481 17.51 -6.78 18.85
N CYS A 482 17.08 -5.61 18.39
CA CYS A 482 15.68 -5.38 18.00
C CYS A 482 15.20 -6.37 16.93
N ASP A 483 16.01 -6.60 15.89
CA ASP A 483 15.72 -7.57 14.84
C ASP A 483 15.65 -9.01 15.40
N TYR A 484 16.61 -9.37 16.27
CA TYR A 484 16.67 -10.71 16.86
C TYR A 484 15.56 -10.99 17.88
N ARG A 485 15.10 -10.00 18.63
CA ARG A 485 13.92 -10.09 19.51
C ARG A 485 12.66 -10.38 18.68
N THR A 486 12.46 -9.60 17.62
CA THR A 486 11.30 -9.73 16.73
C THR A 486 11.28 -11.07 16.00
N GLU A 487 12.44 -11.52 15.48
CA GLU A 487 12.58 -12.80 14.77
C GLU A 487 12.80 -14.01 15.71
N ARG A 488 12.92 -13.80 17.03
CA ARG A 488 13.10 -14.85 18.06
C ARG A 488 14.36 -15.70 17.92
N TRP A 489 15.46 -15.10 17.50
CA TRP A 489 16.77 -15.77 17.45
C TRP A 489 17.43 -15.82 18.83
N TRP A 490 16.81 -16.49 19.80
CA TRP A 490 17.20 -16.48 21.22
C TRP A 490 18.67 -16.80 21.47
N GLY A 491 19.24 -17.77 20.76
CA GLY A 491 20.66 -18.11 20.90
C GLY A 491 21.59 -16.98 20.44
N LEU A 492 21.28 -16.33 19.30
CA LEU A 492 22.06 -15.19 18.80
C LEU A 492 21.86 -13.97 19.70
N LEU A 493 20.62 -13.71 20.12
CA LEU A 493 20.27 -12.64 21.05
C LEU A 493 21.03 -12.78 22.38
N THR A 494 21.04 -13.98 22.97
CA THR A 494 21.76 -14.28 24.22
C THR A 494 23.26 -13.99 24.06
N SER A 495 23.86 -14.38 22.92
CA SER A 495 25.28 -14.14 22.66
C SER A 495 25.61 -12.64 22.58
N ILE A 496 24.82 -11.86 21.85
CA ILE A 496 25.07 -10.42 21.69
C ILE A 496 24.73 -9.63 22.95
N LEU A 497 23.70 -10.03 23.71
CA LEU A 497 23.39 -9.49 25.02
C LEU A 497 24.52 -9.75 26.01
N GLY A 498 25.18 -10.92 25.95
CA GLY A 498 26.36 -11.20 26.75
C GLY A 498 27.53 -10.24 26.45
N THR A 499 27.80 -9.97 25.17
CA THR A 499 28.80 -8.96 24.77
C THR A 499 28.40 -7.55 25.20
N ALA A 500 27.12 -7.18 25.05
CA ALA A 500 26.62 -5.88 25.46
C ALA A 500 26.62 -5.69 26.99
N LEU A 501 26.35 -6.73 27.77
CA LEU A 501 26.48 -6.74 29.22
C LEU A 501 27.94 -6.44 29.64
N ARG A 502 28.92 -7.05 28.95
CA ARG A 502 30.35 -6.74 29.18
C ARG A 502 30.68 -5.30 28.83
N CYS A 503 30.23 -4.79 27.69
CA CYS A 503 30.45 -3.40 27.29
C CYS A 503 29.86 -2.41 28.32
N SER A 504 28.60 -2.61 28.71
CA SER A 504 27.90 -1.74 29.66
C SER A 504 28.53 -1.82 31.06
N TYR A 505 29.02 -2.98 31.49
CA TYR A 505 29.84 -3.13 32.70
C TYR A 505 31.13 -2.31 32.61
N LEU A 506 31.88 -2.45 31.52
CA LEU A 506 33.18 -1.79 31.34
C LEU A 506 33.08 -0.26 31.26
N MET A 507 31.94 0.26 30.81
CA MET A 507 31.65 1.71 30.78
C MET A 507 30.85 2.22 32.00
N ALA A 508 30.49 1.34 32.94
CA ALA A 508 29.61 1.64 34.07
C ALA A 508 28.27 2.32 33.68
N GLN A 509 27.67 1.89 32.57
CA GLN A 509 26.34 2.35 32.12
C GLN A 509 25.23 1.58 32.85
N VAL A 510 24.72 2.19 33.92
CA VAL A 510 23.76 1.55 34.84
C VAL A 510 22.49 1.10 34.14
N LYS A 511 21.84 2.00 33.37
CA LYS A 511 20.56 1.72 32.70
C LYS A 511 20.68 0.53 31.75
N ASP A 512 21.67 0.56 30.87
CA ASP A 512 21.88 -0.47 29.86
C ASP A 512 22.31 -1.80 30.51
N TYR A 513 23.21 -1.75 31.50
CA TYR A 513 23.63 -2.94 32.25
C TYR A 513 22.45 -3.64 32.93
N VAL A 514 21.57 -2.90 33.60
CA VAL A 514 20.37 -3.47 34.23
C VAL A 514 19.40 -4.01 33.18
N SER A 515 19.16 -3.26 32.09
CA SER A 515 18.27 -3.70 31.01
C SER A 515 18.72 -5.02 30.39
N TYR A 516 19.99 -5.14 30.00
CA TYR A 516 20.53 -6.39 29.45
C TYR A 516 20.55 -7.51 30.48
N SER A 517 20.84 -7.21 31.75
CA SER A 517 20.79 -8.19 32.83
C SER A 517 19.38 -8.76 33.01
N MET A 518 18.36 -7.89 32.96
CA MET A 518 16.96 -8.30 33.09
C MET A 518 16.53 -9.24 31.98
N GLU A 519 16.97 -8.98 30.76
CA GLU A 519 16.67 -9.82 29.59
C GLU A 519 17.47 -11.13 29.59
N LEU A 520 18.75 -11.10 29.99
CA LEU A 520 19.61 -12.30 30.12
C LEU A 520 19.17 -13.26 31.23
N VAL A 521 18.53 -12.76 32.28
CA VAL A 521 17.93 -13.59 33.33
C VAL A 521 16.57 -14.14 32.89
N GLY A 522 15.86 -13.40 32.04
CA GLY A 522 14.50 -13.73 31.59
C GLY A 522 14.38 -15.02 30.77
N ARG A 523 13.13 -15.34 30.42
CA ARG A 523 12.77 -16.57 29.69
C ARG A 523 13.33 -16.67 28.27
N ALA A 524 13.62 -15.54 27.63
CA ALA A 524 14.17 -15.49 26.28
C ALA A 524 15.67 -15.87 26.19
N SER A 525 16.34 -16.02 27.35
CA SER A 525 17.76 -16.30 27.45
C SER A 525 18.07 -17.79 27.53
N MET A 526 19.08 -18.22 26.77
CA MET A 526 19.58 -19.60 26.74
C MET A 526 20.72 -19.85 27.76
N LEU A 527 20.97 -18.89 28.67
CA LEU A 527 21.96 -19.05 29.73
C LEU A 527 21.56 -20.14 30.73
N ARG A 528 22.57 -20.76 31.36
CA ARG A 528 22.37 -21.72 32.44
C ARG A 528 21.95 -21.03 33.74
N GLU A 529 21.28 -21.75 34.63
CA GLU A 529 20.76 -21.23 35.91
C GLU A 529 21.85 -20.62 36.82
N ASP A 530 23.06 -21.18 36.84
CA ASP A 530 24.21 -20.65 37.57
C ASP A 530 24.62 -19.26 37.07
N GLN A 531 24.62 -19.07 35.74
CA GLN A 531 24.93 -17.80 35.10
C GLN A 531 23.82 -16.77 35.36
N LYS A 532 22.55 -17.17 35.25
CA LYS A 532 21.38 -16.31 35.56
C LYS A 532 21.40 -15.86 37.02
N SER A 533 21.69 -16.77 37.95
CA SER A 533 21.82 -16.49 39.39
C SER A 533 22.91 -15.46 39.68
N ARG A 534 24.08 -15.57 39.03
CA ARG A 534 25.16 -14.57 39.14
C ARG A 534 24.72 -13.19 38.64
N ILE A 535 24.12 -13.11 37.46
CA ILE A 535 23.65 -11.84 36.87
C ILE A 535 22.58 -11.20 37.78
N GLN A 536 21.64 -11.99 38.31
CA GLN A 536 20.62 -11.49 39.24
C GLN A 536 21.24 -10.93 40.52
N LYS A 537 22.27 -11.59 41.10
CA LYS A 537 23.01 -11.07 42.25
C LYS A 537 23.69 -9.72 41.95
N ASN A 538 24.25 -9.57 40.74
CA ASN A 538 24.83 -8.31 40.30
C ASN A 538 23.75 -7.20 40.19
N VAL A 539 22.57 -7.49 39.64
CA VAL A 539 21.45 -6.53 39.63
C VAL A 539 21.06 -6.12 41.04
N ALA A 540 20.99 -7.07 41.99
CA ALA A 540 20.68 -6.77 43.39
C ALA A 540 21.74 -5.87 44.07
N LYS A 541 23.03 -6.03 43.73
CA LYS A 541 24.11 -5.14 44.19
C LYS A 541 23.93 -3.72 43.61
N VAL A 542 23.66 -3.62 42.30
CA VAL A 542 23.44 -2.34 41.63
C VAL A 542 22.24 -1.58 42.22
N LEU A 543 21.14 -2.28 42.57
CA LEU A 543 19.99 -1.68 43.26
C LEU A 543 20.33 -1.13 44.66
N LYS A 544 21.34 -1.69 45.33
CA LYS A 544 21.85 -1.26 46.63
C LYS A 544 22.96 -0.20 46.55
N ASN A 545 23.23 0.36 45.36
CA ASN A 545 24.39 1.25 45.11
C ASN A 545 25.76 0.58 45.33
N GLU A 546 25.84 -0.74 45.29
CA GLU A 546 27.10 -1.49 45.35
C GLU A 546 27.61 -1.81 43.93
N PRO A 547 28.93 -1.80 43.70
CA PRO A 547 29.50 -2.17 42.40
C PRO A 547 29.25 -3.66 42.09
N PRO A 548 28.82 -4.01 40.87
CA PRO A 548 28.64 -5.41 40.47
C PRO A 548 29.99 -6.16 40.39
N GLU A 549 29.96 -7.48 40.51
CA GLU A 549 31.15 -8.32 40.26
C GLU A 549 31.50 -8.34 38.77
N ALA A 550 32.79 -8.45 38.47
CA ALA A 550 33.30 -8.44 37.10
C ALA A 550 32.66 -9.51 36.22
N GLU A 551 32.24 -9.10 35.02
CA GLU A 551 31.72 -10.03 34.01
C GLU A 551 32.83 -10.95 33.47
N PRO A 552 32.53 -12.23 33.18
CA PRO A 552 33.51 -13.20 32.70
C PRO A 552 34.06 -12.80 31.32
N ASP A 553 35.31 -13.19 31.05
CA ASP A 553 36.07 -12.95 29.81
C ASP A 553 36.39 -11.46 29.51
N CYS A 554 36.36 -10.59 30.52
CA CYS A 554 36.82 -9.21 30.40
C CYS A 554 38.35 -9.10 30.60
N ASP A 555 38.99 -8.15 29.91
CA ASP A 555 40.41 -7.83 30.09
C ASP A 555 40.66 -7.31 31.52
N PRO A 556 41.60 -7.91 32.30
CA PRO A 556 41.87 -7.51 33.69
C PRO A 556 42.21 -6.02 33.87
N SER A 557 42.89 -5.41 32.89
CA SER A 557 43.22 -3.98 32.92
C SER A 557 41.97 -3.11 32.78
N ALA A 558 41.04 -3.50 31.90
CA ALA A 558 39.78 -2.81 31.68
C ALA A 558 38.82 -2.97 32.87
N VAL A 559 38.82 -4.15 33.51
CA VAL A 559 38.04 -4.41 34.73
C VAL A 559 38.45 -3.47 35.86
N LYS A 560 39.76 -3.24 36.06
CA LYS A 560 40.24 -2.31 37.10
C LYS A 560 39.76 -0.88 36.87
N ALA A 561 39.77 -0.42 35.62
CA ALA A 561 39.23 0.89 35.24
C ALA A 561 37.71 0.96 35.45
N ALA A 562 36.98 -0.07 35.06
CA ALA A 562 35.53 -0.16 35.23
C ALA A 562 35.14 -0.12 36.72
N GLN A 563 35.86 -0.83 37.60
CA GLN A 563 35.60 -0.83 39.04
C GLN A 563 35.68 0.59 39.63
N ALA A 564 36.64 1.40 39.18
CA ALA A 564 36.76 2.79 39.61
C ALA A 564 35.53 3.63 39.18
N LEU A 565 35.06 3.45 37.94
CA LEU A 565 33.87 4.12 37.42
C LEU A 565 32.60 3.73 38.20
N TRP A 566 32.43 2.45 38.53
CA TRP A 566 31.28 1.98 39.31
C TRP A 566 31.28 2.55 40.74
N ASN A 567 32.45 2.69 41.37
CA ASN A 567 32.56 3.31 42.71
C ASN A 567 32.21 4.80 42.69
N GLU A 568 32.63 5.53 41.65
CA GLU A 568 32.26 6.94 41.45
C GLU A 568 30.74 7.09 41.28
N ARG A 569 30.13 6.24 40.44
CA ARG A 569 28.68 6.23 40.20
C ARG A 569 27.87 5.82 41.43
N GLY A 570 28.39 4.91 42.26
CA GLY A 570 27.75 4.55 43.53
C GLY A 570 27.67 5.73 44.49
N SER A 571 28.69 6.60 44.48
CA SER A 571 28.78 7.78 45.34
C SER A 571 27.87 8.94 44.89
N GLN A 572 27.54 9.02 43.60
CA GLN A 572 26.71 10.08 42.98
C GLN A 572 25.20 9.74 42.91
N ALA A 573 24.79 8.55 43.32
CA ALA A 573 23.49 7.96 42.97
C ALA A 573 22.27 8.47 43.78
N SER A 574 22.36 9.60 44.48
CA SER A 574 21.21 10.13 45.24
C SER A 574 20.17 10.74 44.30
N GLY A 575 19.07 10.00 44.05
CA GLY A 575 17.82 10.55 43.48
C GLY A 575 17.60 10.39 41.97
N GLU A 576 18.36 9.55 41.25
CA GLU A 576 18.06 9.26 39.84
C GLU A 576 17.10 8.08 39.69
N ASP A 577 15.86 8.36 39.31
CA ASP A 577 14.87 7.36 38.92
C ASP A 577 15.18 6.83 37.51
N LEU A 578 15.43 5.52 37.40
CA LEU A 578 15.72 4.87 36.12
C LEU A 578 14.46 4.19 35.56
N ILE A 579 13.95 4.69 34.43
CA ILE A 579 12.80 4.10 33.75
C ILE A 579 13.27 3.16 32.62
N LEU A 580 12.80 1.92 32.67
CA LEU A 580 13.02 0.88 31.66
C LEU A 580 11.69 0.59 30.94
N GLU A 581 11.63 0.90 29.65
CA GLU A 581 10.48 0.58 28.82
C GLU A 581 10.52 -0.90 28.42
N VAL A 582 9.47 -1.64 28.78
CA VAL A 582 9.45 -3.11 28.60
C VAL A 582 9.00 -3.53 27.19
N GLN A 583 8.37 -2.65 26.42
CA GLN A 583 7.81 -2.96 25.09
C GLN A 583 8.85 -3.50 24.10
N ASP A 584 10.09 -3.04 24.21
CA ASP A 584 11.19 -3.37 23.29
C ASP A 584 12.18 -4.43 23.83
N SER A 585 11.87 -5.02 24.98
CA SER A 585 12.71 -6.03 25.65
C SER A 585 11.87 -7.22 26.15
N VAL A 586 12.53 -8.26 26.67
CA VAL A 586 11.89 -9.42 27.31
C VAL A 586 12.48 -9.63 28.70
N PRO A 587 12.15 -8.78 29.69
CA PRO A 587 12.71 -8.87 31.03
C PRO A 587 12.21 -10.12 31.77
N PHE A 588 12.88 -10.47 32.87
CA PHE A 588 12.45 -11.60 33.71
C PHE A 588 11.15 -11.35 34.49
N VAL A 589 10.65 -10.11 34.57
CA VAL A 589 9.33 -9.81 35.17
C VAL A 589 8.30 -9.58 34.07
N GLN A 590 7.20 -10.30 34.13
CA GLN A 590 6.07 -10.16 33.22
C GLN A 590 4.88 -9.50 33.91
N CYS A 591 4.10 -8.72 33.15
CA CYS A 591 2.90 -8.04 33.64
C CYS A 591 1.73 -8.22 32.68
N LYS A 592 0.55 -8.53 33.23
CA LYS A 592 -0.75 -8.51 32.55
C LYS A 592 -1.78 -7.81 33.42
N ALA A 593 -2.43 -6.78 32.91
CA ALA A 593 -3.50 -6.06 33.59
C ALA A 593 -4.84 -6.24 32.85
N ARG A 594 -5.92 -6.43 33.60
CA ARG A 594 -7.25 -6.63 33.04
C ARG A 594 -8.34 -5.98 33.90
N PHE A 595 -9.23 -5.23 33.27
CA PHE A 595 -10.55 -4.97 33.84
C PHE A 595 -11.34 -6.27 33.92
N LEU A 596 -12.12 -6.47 34.99
CA LEU A 596 -12.89 -7.71 35.16
C LEU A 596 -13.99 -7.87 34.10
N HIS A 597 -14.58 -6.75 33.66
CA HIS A 597 -15.65 -6.71 32.67
C HIS A 597 -15.41 -5.63 31.59
N PRO A 598 -15.83 -5.87 30.34
CA PRO A 598 -15.62 -4.93 29.22
C PRO A 598 -16.48 -3.66 29.37
N SER A 599 -17.53 -3.75 30.17
CA SER A 599 -18.31 -2.61 30.63
C SER A 599 -18.73 -2.79 32.08
N PHE A 600 -18.80 -1.69 32.82
CA PHE A 600 -19.39 -1.64 34.16
C PHE A 600 -20.57 -0.67 34.14
N HIS A 601 -21.68 -1.08 34.75
CA HIS A 601 -22.76 -0.15 35.04
C HIS A 601 -22.32 0.84 36.11
N LEU A 602 -22.82 2.07 36.05
CA LEU A 602 -22.50 3.13 37.01
C LEU A 602 -22.75 2.72 38.47
N ASP A 603 -23.68 1.78 38.69
CA ASP A 603 -24.05 1.25 40.00
C ASP A 603 -23.21 0.05 40.48
N VAL A 604 -22.15 -0.30 39.75
CA VAL A 604 -21.21 -1.37 40.12
C VAL A 604 -19.79 -0.79 40.20
N PRO A 605 -19.04 -1.05 41.30
CA PRO A 605 -17.65 -0.60 41.39
C PRO A 605 -16.80 -1.24 40.28
N VAL A 606 -15.98 -0.42 39.62
CA VAL A 606 -15.03 -0.87 38.61
C VAL A 606 -13.92 -1.66 39.28
N GLN A 607 -13.68 -2.87 38.79
CA GLN A 607 -12.66 -3.78 39.31
C GLN A 607 -11.56 -4.02 38.26
N LEU A 608 -10.31 -3.86 38.68
CA LEU A 608 -9.10 -3.97 37.86
C LEU A 608 -8.10 -4.90 38.56
N HIS A 609 -7.59 -5.91 37.86
CA HIS A 609 -6.56 -6.82 38.38
C HIS A 609 -5.25 -6.67 37.61
N VAL A 610 -4.12 -6.64 38.33
CA VAL A 610 -2.77 -6.71 37.77
C VAL A 610 -2.12 -8.02 38.20
N PHE A 611 -1.60 -8.76 37.23
CA PHE A 611 -0.93 -10.04 37.42
C PHE A 611 0.56 -9.88 37.11
N LEU A 612 1.41 -10.30 38.05
CA LEU A 612 2.86 -10.29 37.92
C LEU A 612 3.41 -11.72 38.00
N LEU A 613 4.39 -12.04 37.14
CA LEU A 613 5.11 -13.31 37.11
C LEU A 613 6.61 -13.02 36.97
N THR A 614 7.46 -13.81 37.61
CA THR A 614 8.92 -13.72 37.44
C THR A 614 9.53 -15.04 36.98
N ASP A 615 10.40 -14.96 35.97
CA ASP A 615 11.19 -16.06 35.39
C ASP A 615 12.60 -16.13 36.00
N SER A 616 12.89 -15.33 37.02
CA SER A 616 14.20 -15.26 37.67
C SER A 616 14.50 -16.48 38.55
N PRO A 617 15.78 -16.86 38.75
CA PRO A 617 16.12 -17.98 39.63
C PRO A 617 15.83 -17.71 41.12
N HIS A 618 15.92 -16.46 41.58
CA HIS A 618 15.64 -16.06 42.97
C HIS A 618 14.44 -15.11 43.06
N PRO A 619 13.79 -14.98 44.23
CA PRO A 619 12.71 -14.03 44.45
C PRO A 619 13.11 -12.57 44.22
N VAL A 620 12.17 -11.76 43.73
CA VAL A 620 12.38 -10.36 43.35
C VAL A 620 11.50 -9.47 44.22
N ARG A 621 12.11 -8.62 45.04
CA ARG A 621 11.38 -7.62 45.84
C ARG A 621 11.13 -6.36 45.03
N PHE A 622 9.94 -5.80 45.17
CA PHE A 622 9.55 -4.51 44.61
C PHE A 622 9.00 -3.64 45.73
N SER A 623 8.98 -2.33 45.53
CA SER A 623 8.62 -1.34 46.55
C SER A 623 7.31 -0.62 46.25
N LYS A 624 6.95 -0.50 44.97
CA LYS A 624 5.72 0.16 44.52
C LYS A 624 5.18 -0.45 43.23
N LEU A 625 3.87 -0.56 43.11
CA LEU A 625 3.14 -0.90 41.89
C LEU A 625 2.06 0.16 41.66
N CYS A 626 2.05 0.81 40.49
CA CYS A 626 0.99 1.74 40.13
C CYS A 626 0.45 1.49 38.72
N VAL A 627 -0.85 1.74 38.55
CA VAL A 627 -1.52 1.71 37.24
C VAL A 627 -1.98 3.10 36.88
N SER A 628 -1.55 3.57 35.72
CA SER A 628 -2.00 4.83 35.12
C SER A 628 -3.20 4.55 34.23
N LEU A 629 -4.29 5.28 34.44
CA LEU A 629 -5.51 5.24 33.65
C LEU A 629 -5.67 6.54 32.83
N SER A 630 -6.46 6.45 31.75
CA SER A 630 -6.85 7.57 30.89
C SER A 630 -7.51 8.72 31.67
N ASN A 631 -8.28 8.41 32.72
CA ASN A 631 -8.78 9.39 33.68
C ASN A 631 -7.91 9.35 34.95
N GLN A 632 -7.12 10.41 35.14
CA GLN A 632 -6.09 10.50 36.18
C GLN A 632 -6.67 10.50 37.60
N ASP A 633 -7.93 10.90 37.78
CA ASP A 633 -8.59 10.94 39.08
C ASP A 633 -8.71 9.56 39.75
N TYR A 634 -8.61 8.50 38.93
CA TYR A 634 -8.68 7.13 39.40
C TYR A 634 -7.31 6.53 39.77
N ASN A 635 -6.20 7.14 39.33
CA ASN A 635 -4.85 6.61 39.55
C ASN A 635 -4.54 6.41 41.03
N GLN A 636 -5.07 7.27 41.91
CA GLN A 636 -4.90 7.17 43.37
C GLN A 636 -5.47 5.88 43.98
N TYR A 637 -6.47 5.26 43.34
CA TYR A 637 -7.05 3.99 43.79
C TYR A 637 -6.29 2.77 43.23
N CYS A 638 -5.29 3.01 42.37
CA CYS A 638 -4.54 1.97 41.67
C CYS A 638 -3.05 2.00 42.04
N VAL A 639 -2.75 2.15 43.34
CA VAL A 639 -1.38 2.15 43.89
C VAL A 639 -1.25 1.14 45.02
N VAL A 640 -0.21 0.32 44.98
CA VAL A 640 0.28 -0.50 46.10
C VAL A 640 1.66 0.02 46.47
N ASP A 641 1.85 0.40 47.73
CA ASP A 641 3.11 0.92 48.26
C ASP A 641 3.40 0.31 49.64
N SER A 642 4.68 0.16 49.95
CA SER A 642 5.24 -0.30 51.21
C SER A 642 4.82 0.47 52.47
N LEU A 643 4.32 1.70 52.31
CA LEU A 643 3.95 2.59 53.41
C LEU A 643 2.43 2.69 53.66
N GLY A 644 1.58 2.06 52.82
CA GLY A 644 0.12 2.19 52.86
C GLY A 644 -0.60 1.05 53.59
N GLN A 645 -1.62 1.39 54.40
CA GLN A 645 -2.57 0.41 54.98
C GLN A 645 -3.56 -0.08 53.92
N ALA A 646 -3.43 -1.33 53.46
CA ALA A 646 -4.49 -2.09 52.81
C ALA A 646 -4.28 -3.62 53.05
N PRO A 647 -5.35 -4.43 52.97
CA PRO A 647 -5.58 -5.57 53.86
C PRO A 647 -4.83 -6.85 53.45
N ALA A 648 -4.45 -7.63 54.48
CA ALA A 648 -4.15 -9.06 54.45
C ALA A 648 -3.24 -9.59 53.31
N GLN A 649 -1.95 -9.70 53.63
CA GLN A 649 -1.15 -10.91 53.36
C GLN A 649 -0.72 -11.19 51.89
N GLU A 650 -0.17 -10.20 51.18
CA GLU A 650 0.73 -10.48 50.04
C GLU A 650 2.05 -9.73 50.24
N ASP A 651 3.14 -10.46 50.54
CA ASP A 651 4.49 -9.91 50.59
C ASP A 651 4.82 -9.28 49.22
N MET A 652 5.36 -8.04 49.19
CA MET A 652 5.85 -7.37 47.96
C MET A 652 7.13 -8.04 47.42
N CYS A 653 7.03 -9.32 47.12
CA CYS A 653 8.10 -10.23 46.75
C CYS A 653 7.55 -11.24 45.73
N LEU A 654 8.01 -11.13 44.49
CA LEU A 654 7.65 -12.04 43.42
C LEU A 654 8.45 -13.33 43.56
N VAL A 655 7.77 -14.43 43.84
CA VAL A 655 8.36 -15.78 43.88
C VAL A 655 8.43 -16.37 42.47
N PRO A 656 9.58 -16.96 42.05
CA PRO A 656 9.73 -17.58 40.73
C PRO A 656 8.64 -18.59 40.39
N GLY A 657 8.10 -18.50 39.18
CA GLY A 657 7.10 -19.43 38.67
C GLY A 657 5.68 -19.30 39.27
N ARG A 658 5.44 -18.38 40.21
CA ARG A 658 4.12 -18.13 40.81
C ARG A 658 3.51 -16.82 40.34
N THR A 659 2.28 -16.86 39.83
CA THR A 659 1.50 -15.67 39.46
C THR A 659 0.95 -14.98 40.71
N HIS A 660 1.26 -13.69 40.88
CA HIS A 660 0.73 -12.85 41.97
C HIS A 660 -0.35 -11.91 41.42
N ARG A 661 -1.45 -11.69 42.17
CA ARG A 661 -2.63 -10.95 41.72
C ARG A 661 -2.93 -9.77 42.65
N TYR A 662 -2.77 -8.57 42.14
CA TYR A 662 -3.13 -7.33 42.83
C TYR A 662 -4.49 -6.83 42.34
N SER A 663 -5.44 -6.60 43.25
CA SER A 663 -6.81 -6.19 42.94
C SER A 663 -7.06 -4.74 43.35
N PHE A 664 -7.56 -3.93 42.41
CA PHE A 664 -7.94 -2.54 42.60
C PHE A 664 -9.45 -2.37 42.37
N ARG A 665 -10.09 -1.48 43.15
CA ARG A 665 -11.51 -1.17 43.04
C ARG A 665 -11.75 0.33 43.20
N PHE A 666 -12.63 0.91 42.37
CA PHE A 666 -13.07 2.30 42.50
C PHE A 666 -14.48 2.51 41.93
N VAL A 667 -15.15 3.59 42.32
CA VAL A 667 -16.51 3.94 41.86
C VAL A 667 -16.41 4.99 40.74
N ALA A 668 -17.05 4.72 39.59
CA ALA A 668 -17.07 5.63 38.45
C ALA A 668 -18.00 6.85 38.72
N ARG A 669 -17.68 8.00 38.11
CA ARG A 669 -18.49 9.22 38.24
C ARG A 669 -19.63 9.24 37.20
N PRO A 670 -20.77 9.91 37.49
CA PRO A 670 -21.87 10.08 36.52
C PRO A 670 -21.43 10.68 35.18
N GLU A 671 -20.42 11.56 35.20
CA GLU A 671 -19.85 12.20 34.01
C GLU A 671 -19.10 11.24 33.08
N ASP A 672 -18.77 10.04 33.56
CA ASP A 672 -18.04 9.04 32.79
C ASP A 672 -18.96 8.07 32.03
N VAL A 673 -20.29 8.16 32.21
CA VAL A 673 -21.25 7.37 31.44
C VAL A 673 -21.09 7.66 29.94
N GLY A 674 -20.88 6.60 29.16
CA GLY A 674 -20.60 6.67 27.73
C GLY A 674 -19.13 6.90 27.38
N LYS A 675 -18.24 7.12 28.37
CA LYS A 675 -16.80 7.25 28.17
C LYS A 675 -16.08 5.91 28.37
N LYS A 676 -14.92 5.80 27.71
CA LYS A 676 -14.00 4.65 27.80
C LYS A 676 -12.91 4.96 28.81
N ILE A 677 -12.68 4.06 29.77
CA ILE A 677 -11.53 4.11 30.68
C ILE A 677 -10.51 3.09 30.19
N GLU A 678 -9.34 3.57 29.81
CA GLU A 678 -8.20 2.77 29.36
C GLU A 678 -7.05 2.78 30.37
N ILE A 679 -6.30 1.67 30.45
CA ILE A 679 -5.01 1.60 31.11
C ILE A 679 -3.99 2.22 30.15
N THR A 680 -3.31 3.29 30.57
CA THR A 680 -2.26 3.94 29.80
C THR A 680 -0.89 3.34 30.10
N GLY A 681 -0.67 2.86 31.32
CA GLY A 681 0.53 2.10 31.68
C GLY A 681 0.48 1.46 33.06
N VAL A 682 1.41 0.54 33.29
CA VAL A 682 1.65 -0.11 34.58
C VAL A 682 3.13 0.10 34.92
N ASP A 683 3.41 0.52 36.14
CA ASP A 683 4.77 0.78 36.63
C ASP A 683 5.07 -0.08 37.85
N LEU A 684 6.17 -0.83 37.80
CA LEU A 684 6.70 -1.59 38.94
C LEU A 684 8.06 -1.03 39.36
N MET A 685 8.15 -0.53 40.59
CA MET A 685 9.37 0.01 41.17
C MET A 685 10.18 -1.08 41.87
N LEU A 686 11.40 -1.33 41.40
CA LEU A 686 12.39 -2.17 42.05
C LEU A 686 13.39 -1.30 42.82
N GLY A 687 13.87 -1.80 43.96
CA GLY A 687 14.79 -1.07 44.85
C GLY A 687 14.07 -0.31 45.95
N SER A 688 14.74 0.69 46.53
CA SER A 688 14.24 1.49 47.65
C SER A 688 14.74 2.92 47.54
N GLU A 689 14.07 3.87 48.21
CA GLU A 689 14.49 5.28 48.25
C GLU A 689 15.90 5.48 48.84
N ASN A 690 16.37 4.56 49.70
CA ASN A 690 17.74 4.56 50.23
C ASN A 690 18.79 3.98 49.25
N GLY A 691 18.37 3.49 48.08
CA GLY A 691 19.17 2.84 47.05
C GLY A 691 18.89 3.44 45.67
N ARG A 692 18.93 2.63 44.60
CA ARG A 692 18.47 3.04 43.26
C ARG A 692 17.04 2.56 43.02
N CYS A 693 16.21 3.46 42.50
CA CYS A 693 14.85 3.15 42.07
C CYS A 693 14.83 2.86 40.57
N ILE A 694 14.36 1.66 40.19
CA ILE A 694 14.22 1.26 38.79
C ILE A 694 12.75 0.96 38.50
N PHE A 695 12.15 1.71 37.60
CA PHE A 695 10.76 1.56 37.18
C PHE A 695 10.69 0.71 35.91
N LEU A 696 10.04 -0.44 36.00
CA LEU A 696 9.60 -1.20 34.83
C LEU A 696 8.28 -0.61 34.35
N ASN A 697 8.31 0.08 33.22
CA ASN A 697 7.13 0.68 32.62
C ASN A 697 6.60 -0.23 31.50
N TRP A 698 5.36 -0.69 31.65
CA TRP A 698 4.60 -1.31 30.58
C TRP A 698 3.57 -0.31 30.04
N ARG A 699 3.60 -0.03 28.74
CA ARG A 699 2.53 0.69 28.05
C ARG A 699 1.26 -0.15 27.98
N GLY A 700 0.11 0.47 28.26
CA GLY A 700 -1.18 -0.20 28.24
C GLY A 700 -1.35 -1.24 29.35
N GLY A 701 -2.11 -2.30 29.07
CA GLY A 701 -2.40 -3.37 30.03
C GLY A 701 -1.29 -4.41 30.23
N GLY A 702 -0.03 -4.11 29.91
CA GLY A 702 1.09 -5.05 30.05
C GLY A 702 1.56 -5.68 28.74
N GLY A 703 2.44 -6.68 28.86
CA GLY A 703 3.09 -7.37 27.74
C GLY A 703 4.45 -6.80 27.33
N ASP A 704 5.29 -7.68 26.79
CA ASP A 704 6.67 -7.42 26.35
C ASP A 704 6.85 -7.77 24.86
N ALA A 705 8.07 -7.67 24.34
CA ALA A 705 8.36 -7.93 22.92
C ALA A 705 7.99 -9.35 22.45
N ALA A 706 7.89 -10.33 23.36
CA ALA A 706 7.53 -11.72 23.04
C ALA A 706 6.03 -12.03 23.18
N SER A 707 5.30 -11.24 23.99
CA SER A 707 3.97 -11.53 24.50
C SER A 707 2.88 -11.70 23.42
N SER A 708 2.91 -10.91 22.34
CA SER A 708 1.89 -10.97 21.27
C SER A 708 1.85 -12.33 20.56
N HIS A 709 3.02 -12.90 20.30
CA HIS A 709 3.14 -14.18 19.62
C HIS A 709 3.04 -15.36 20.59
N GLU A 710 3.43 -15.20 21.87
CA GLU A 710 3.13 -16.18 22.92
C GLU A 710 1.62 -16.36 23.11
N ALA A 711 0.85 -15.27 23.14
CA ALA A 711 -0.61 -15.32 23.20
C ALA A 711 -1.20 -16.13 22.02
N LEU A 712 -0.70 -15.93 20.80
CA LEU A 712 -1.13 -16.71 19.62
C LEU A 712 -0.80 -18.21 19.74
N GLN A 713 0.35 -18.56 20.34
CA GLN A 713 0.75 -19.95 20.56
C GLN A 713 -0.09 -20.62 21.66
N ALA A 714 -0.35 -19.90 22.76
CA ALA A 714 -1.17 -20.39 23.86
C ALA A 714 -2.57 -20.79 23.38
N THR A 715 -3.23 -19.97 22.55
CA THR A 715 -4.55 -20.25 21.96
C THR A 715 -4.56 -21.49 21.06
N ARG A 716 -3.41 -21.88 20.49
CA ARG A 716 -3.27 -23.06 19.60
C ARG A 716 -2.89 -24.34 20.35
N SER A 717 -2.54 -24.25 21.62
CA SER A 717 -2.05 -25.38 22.40
C SER A 717 -3.18 -26.12 23.12
N PHE A 718 -3.45 -27.36 22.73
CA PHE A 718 -4.43 -28.26 23.38
C PHE A 718 -3.80 -29.08 24.52
N LYS A 719 -2.96 -28.47 25.38
CA LYS A 719 -2.40 -29.21 26.53
C LYS A 719 -3.51 -29.45 27.57
N ARG A 720 -3.70 -30.72 27.98
CA ARG A 720 -4.55 -31.09 29.13
C ARG A 720 -4.01 -30.40 30.39
N ARG A 721 -4.80 -29.48 30.94
CA ARG A 721 -4.45 -28.69 32.13
C ARG A 721 -4.76 -29.50 33.40
N GLY A 722 -3.81 -29.55 34.33
CA GLY A 722 -4.04 -30.10 35.67
C GLY A 722 -4.93 -29.17 36.49
N ARG A 723 -5.72 -29.71 37.43
CA ARG A 723 -6.43 -28.90 38.43
C ARG A 723 -5.40 -28.21 39.33
N LEU A 724 -5.28 -26.89 39.22
CA LEU A 724 -4.56 -26.07 40.18
C LEU A 724 -5.43 -25.85 41.43
N PRO A 725 -4.84 -25.59 42.62
CA PRO A 725 -5.56 -25.17 43.82
C PRO A 725 -6.38 -23.89 43.56
N GLU A 726 -7.52 -23.70 44.25
CA GLU A 726 -8.45 -22.56 44.05
C GLU A 726 -7.81 -21.16 44.18
N ASN A 727 -6.64 -21.05 44.83
CA ASN A 727 -5.92 -19.79 45.05
C ASN A 727 -4.79 -19.50 44.04
N GLU A 728 -4.51 -20.39 43.07
CA GLU A 728 -3.43 -20.19 42.09
C GLU A 728 -3.99 -19.88 40.69
N VAL A 729 -3.58 -18.75 40.12
CA VAL A 729 -3.98 -18.31 38.79
C VAL A 729 -2.97 -18.78 37.75
N ASP A 730 -3.42 -19.58 36.79
CA ASP A 730 -2.64 -19.98 35.63
C ASP A 730 -2.35 -18.77 34.72
N TRP A 731 -1.07 -18.45 34.52
CA TRP A 731 -0.62 -17.30 33.71
C TRP A 731 -1.19 -17.32 32.29
N ASP A 732 -1.33 -18.52 31.69
CA ASP A 732 -1.81 -18.68 30.32
C ASP A 732 -3.32 -18.44 30.18
N THR A 733 -4.07 -18.47 31.29
CA THR A 733 -5.51 -18.11 31.31
C THR A 733 -5.77 -16.62 31.41
N VAL A 734 -4.76 -15.86 31.83
CA VAL A 734 -4.88 -14.41 32.00
C VAL A 734 -4.74 -13.73 30.64
N SER A 735 -5.83 -13.12 30.18
CA SER A 735 -5.86 -12.19 29.05
C SER A 735 -5.70 -10.75 29.53
N ILE A 736 -5.10 -9.92 28.67
CA ILE A 736 -5.03 -8.47 28.88
C ILE A 736 -6.36 -7.86 28.46
N GLN A 737 -6.96 -7.07 29.35
CA GLN A 737 -8.16 -6.29 29.05
C GLN A 737 -7.91 -4.84 29.49
N ALA A 738 -7.26 -4.10 28.60
CA ALA A 738 -6.74 -2.76 28.90
C ALA A 738 -7.78 -1.65 28.90
N SER A 739 -9.05 -1.94 28.60
CA SER A 739 -10.11 -0.92 28.59
C SER A 739 -11.46 -1.44 29.06
N THR A 740 -12.27 -0.53 29.61
CA THR A 740 -13.66 -0.79 29.96
C THR A 740 -14.53 0.44 29.66
N MET A 741 -15.82 0.22 29.42
CA MET A 741 -16.82 1.28 29.20
C MET A 741 -17.69 1.47 30.44
N ILE A 742 -17.94 2.72 30.83
CA ILE A 742 -18.93 3.00 31.86
C ILE A 742 -20.28 3.21 31.17
N ILE A 743 -21.25 2.38 31.53
CA ILE A 743 -22.60 2.40 30.95
C ILE A 743 -23.62 2.84 32.01
N SER A 744 -24.74 3.40 31.56
CA SER A 744 -25.82 3.79 32.48
C SER A 744 -26.33 2.59 33.26
N ARG A 745 -26.91 2.86 34.43
CA ARG A 745 -27.65 1.86 35.20
C ARG A 745 -28.74 1.22 34.33
N VAL A 746 -28.96 -0.07 34.53
CA VAL A 746 -30.04 -0.79 33.84
C VAL A 746 -31.39 -0.22 34.32
N PRO A 747 -32.23 0.32 33.43
CA PRO A 747 -33.53 0.85 33.82
C PRO A 747 -34.46 -0.27 34.26
N ARG A 748 -35.17 -0.10 35.38
CA ARG A 748 -36.23 -1.03 35.83
C ARG A 748 -37.61 -0.45 35.55
N ILE A 749 -37.89 -0.05 34.31
CA ILE A 749 -39.20 0.40 33.83
C ILE A 749 -39.58 -0.42 32.59
N SER A 750 -40.85 -0.81 32.47
CA SER A 750 -41.38 -1.46 31.27
C SER A 750 -42.20 -0.48 30.42
N VAL A 751 -42.09 -0.60 29.10
CA VAL A 751 -42.80 0.22 28.12
C VAL A 751 -43.52 -0.73 27.16
N GLN A 752 -44.83 -0.58 27.01
CA GLN A 752 -45.67 -1.42 26.14
C GLN A 752 -46.47 -0.54 25.17
N LEU A 753 -46.59 -0.99 23.91
CA LEU A 753 -47.25 -0.25 22.83
C LEU A 753 -48.48 -1.06 22.36
N HIS A 754 -49.68 -0.47 22.40
CA HIS A 754 -50.91 -1.12 21.92
C HIS A 754 -51.51 -0.34 20.73
N HIS A 755 -51.76 -0.99 19.60
CA HIS A 755 -52.26 -0.38 18.35
C HIS A 755 -52.79 -1.45 17.35
N GLU A 756 -53.51 -1.04 16.30
CA GLU A 756 -54.16 -1.93 15.29
C GLU A 756 -53.53 -1.79 13.88
N PRO A 757 -52.38 -2.42 13.56
CA PRO A 757 -51.72 -2.26 12.26
C PRO A 757 -52.49 -2.94 11.11
N PRO A 758 -52.29 -2.55 9.84
CA PRO A 758 -51.49 -1.42 9.36
C PRO A 758 -52.20 -0.08 9.61
N ALA A 759 -51.50 1.05 9.47
CA ALA A 759 -52.14 2.36 9.34
C ALA A 759 -52.68 2.55 7.91
N LEU A 760 -53.78 3.28 7.76
CA LEU A 760 -54.40 3.59 6.47
C LEU A 760 -54.05 5.02 6.08
N ASN A 761 -53.83 5.24 4.78
CA ASN A 761 -53.43 6.54 4.27
C ASN A 761 -54.42 7.64 4.69
N ASN A 762 -53.89 8.73 5.25
CA ASN A 762 -54.59 9.91 5.78
C ASN A 762 -55.52 9.69 6.98
N GLU A 763 -55.58 8.50 7.58
CA GLU A 763 -56.33 8.32 8.81
C GLU A 763 -55.62 8.91 10.04
N MET A 764 -56.39 9.14 11.09
CA MET A 764 -55.86 9.41 12.43
C MET A 764 -55.65 8.09 13.18
N TYR A 765 -54.47 7.50 13.03
CA TYR A 765 -54.08 6.23 13.63
C TYR A 765 -53.75 6.38 15.12
N CYS A 766 -54.31 5.54 15.99
CA CYS A 766 -54.10 5.64 17.43
C CYS A 766 -53.13 4.56 17.94
N MET A 767 -52.13 4.98 18.71
CA MET A 767 -51.19 4.12 19.43
C MET A 767 -51.14 4.49 20.91
N MET A 768 -51.36 3.50 21.78
CA MET A 768 -51.40 3.68 23.22
C MET A 768 -50.05 3.28 23.84
N VAL A 769 -49.37 4.24 24.49
CA VAL A 769 -48.10 3.98 25.19
C VAL A 769 -48.37 3.76 26.67
N THR A 770 -47.95 2.62 27.19
CA THR A 770 -48.06 2.22 28.58
C THR A 770 -46.68 2.15 29.22
N ILE A 771 -46.44 2.86 30.33
CA ILE A 771 -45.18 2.88 31.07
C ILE A 771 -45.44 2.38 32.50
N GLN A 772 -44.67 1.41 33.00
CA GLN A 772 -44.81 0.89 34.36
C GLN A 772 -43.46 0.84 35.09
N SER A 773 -43.40 1.37 36.31
CA SER A 773 -42.19 1.35 37.13
C SER A 773 -42.02 0.03 37.87
N HIS A 774 -40.83 -0.55 37.81
CA HIS A 774 -40.38 -1.68 38.64
C HIS A 774 -39.15 -1.30 39.48
N GLU A 775 -38.89 0.00 39.64
CA GLU A 775 -37.86 0.53 40.54
C GLU A 775 -38.30 0.36 42.00
N ASP A 776 -37.34 0.19 42.89
CA ASP A 776 -37.60 0.08 44.34
C ASP A 776 -37.76 1.46 45.01
N ILE A 777 -37.50 2.53 44.24
CA ILE A 777 -37.53 3.95 44.64
C ILE A 777 -38.16 4.80 43.52
N VAL A 778 -38.53 6.04 43.84
CA VAL A 778 -39.27 6.92 42.92
C VAL A 778 -38.43 7.26 41.68
N ALA A 779 -38.99 7.03 40.49
CA ALA A 779 -38.43 7.50 39.23
C ALA A 779 -38.83 8.97 39.03
N ARG A 780 -37.87 9.89 39.15
CA ARG A 780 -38.10 11.34 39.08
C ARG A 780 -37.86 11.91 37.70
N ASP A 781 -38.57 12.98 37.35
CA ASP A 781 -38.44 13.71 36.07
C ASP A 781 -38.64 12.79 34.84
N LEU A 782 -39.73 12.01 34.83
CA LEU A 782 -40.08 11.13 33.72
C LEU A 782 -40.42 11.96 32.47
N LYS A 783 -39.67 11.75 31.40
CA LYS A 783 -39.84 12.41 30.10
C LYS A 783 -40.06 11.37 29.01
N LEU A 784 -41.09 11.59 28.21
CA LEU A 784 -41.46 10.75 27.07
C LEU A 784 -41.13 11.48 25.77
N THR A 785 -40.31 10.87 24.92
CA THR A 785 -40.11 11.30 23.53
C THR A 785 -40.72 10.26 22.60
N ALA A 786 -41.72 10.65 21.82
CA ALA A 786 -42.47 9.71 20.98
C ALA A 786 -42.79 10.25 19.58
N GLY A 787 -42.63 9.39 18.56
CA GLY A 787 -42.90 9.73 17.16
C GLY A 787 -41.95 9.04 16.19
N LEU A 788 -41.80 9.57 14.97
CA LEU A 788 -40.95 9.01 13.92
C LEU A 788 -39.49 8.98 14.38
N LYS A 789 -38.87 7.79 14.33
CA LYS A 789 -37.47 7.59 14.74
C LYS A 789 -36.54 8.47 13.88
N PRO A 790 -35.66 9.29 14.49
CA PRO A 790 -34.67 10.08 13.76
C PRO A 790 -33.75 9.21 12.90
N GLY A 791 -33.32 9.74 11.75
CA GLY A 791 -32.40 9.05 10.82
C GLY A 791 -33.07 8.18 9.75
N GLN A 792 -34.41 8.22 9.64
CA GLN A 792 -35.15 7.68 8.49
C GLN A 792 -35.16 8.66 7.29
N ASP A 793 -35.73 8.25 6.16
CA ASP A 793 -35.86 9.09 4.95
C ASP A 793 -36.49 10.45 5.28
N ALA A 794 -35.85 11.53 4.82
CA ALA A 794 -36.27 12.90 5.08
C ALA A 794 -37.71 13.17 4.62
N ASN A 795 -38.17 12.52 3.55
CA ASN A 795 -39.54 12.65 3.05
C ASN A 795 -40.59 12.11 4.03
N LEU A 796 -40.22 11.14 4.88
CA LEU A 796 -41.14 10.60 5.89
C LEU A 796 -41.43 11.61 6.99
N SER A 797 -40.49 12.51 7.29
CA SER A 797 -40.68 13.55 8.32
C SER A 797 -41.71 14.61 7.91
N HIS A 798 -41.88 14.87 6.61
CA HIS A 798 -42.87 15.80 6.06
C HIS A 798 -44.24 15.16 5.83
N THR A 799 -44.31 13.83 5.85
CA THR A 799 -45.53 13.07 5.55
C THR A 799 -46.09 12.35 6.78
N THR A 800 -45.49 12.56 7.94
CA THR A 800 -45.87 11.94 9.21
C THR A 800 -46.08 13.01 10.26
N HIS A 801 -47.28 13.05 10.85
CA HIS A 801 -47.67 14.05 11.82
C HIS A 801 -48.14 13.36 13.09
N VAL A 802 -47.58 13.73 14.25
CA VAL A 802 -47.89 13.11 15.54
C VAL A 802 -48.46 14.16 16.50
N THR A 803 -49.53 13.79 17.19
CA THR A 803 -50.20 14.65 18.18
C THR A 803 -50.68 13.83 19.38
N LEU A 804 -50.90 14.52 20.50
CA LEU A 804 -51.56 13.96 21.69
C LEU A 804 -53.08 14.18 21.67
N ASP A 805 -53.58 15.05 20.78
CA ASP A 805 -55.00 15.35 20.61
C ASP A 805 -55.54 14.71 19.32
N GLY A 806 -56.24 13.58 19.45
CA GLY A 806 -56.84 12.86 18.33
C GLY A 806 -58.18 13.41 17.83
N SER A 807 -58.70 14.50 18.40
CA SER A 807 -60.02 15.06 18.05
C SER A 807 -60.04 15.90 16.78
N LYS A 808 -58.88 16.35 16.31
CA LYS A 808 -58.72 17.16 15.09
C LYS A 808 -57.74 16.48 14.14
N MET A 809 -57.99 16.60 12.84
CA MET A 809 -57.03 16.16 11.83
C MET A 809 -55.72 16.94 11.97
N CYS A 810 -54.58 16.23 11.97
CA CYS A 810 -53.28 16.88 11.90
C CYS A 810 -53.14 17.67 10.59
N ASP A 811 -52.52 18.85 10.69
CA ASP A 811 -52.05 19.68 9.58
C ASP A 811 -50.50 19.69 9.53
N ASP A 812 -49.96 20.38 8.53
CA ASP A 812 -48.50 20.50 8.30
C ASP A 812 -47.74 21.22 9.44
N SER A 813 -48.44 21.77 10.44
CA SER A 813 -47.82 22.40 11.62
C SER A 813 -47.37 21.40 12.68
N HIS A 814 -47.87 20.16 12.61
CA HIS A 814 -47.56 19.10 13.56
C HIS A 814 -46.21 18.43 13.25
N ARG A 815 -45.45 18.09 14.28
CA ARG A 815 -44.12 17.46 14.11
C ARG A 815 -44.24 15.95 13.96
N ALA A 816 -43.26 15.36 13.27
CA ALA A 816 -43.12 13.91 13.17
C ALA A 816 -42.63 13.27 14.48
N LEU A 817 -41.95 14.03 15.36
CA LEU A 817 -41.44 13.57 16.65
C LEU A 817 -41.75 14.61 17.74
N LEU A 818 -42.31 14.16 18.86
CA LEU A 818 -42.59 14.98 20.04
C LEU A 818 -41.52 14.70 21.11
N PRO A 819 -40.54 15.60 21.33
CA PRO A 819 -39.52 15.42 22.35
C PRO A 819 -39.98 15.87 23.74
N ASP A 820 -39.42 15.24 24.77
CA ASP A 820 -39.46 15.66 26.17
C ASP A 820 -40.85 16.00 26.72
N ILE A 821 -41.86 15.18 26.41
CA ILE A 821 -43.20 15.29 27.00
C ILE A 821 -43.09 15.01 28.50
N PRO A 822 -43.40 15.98 29.39
CA PRO A 822 -43.29 15.78 30.82
C PRO A 822 -44.41 14.86 31.31
N MET A 823 -44.04 13.77 31.98
CA MET A 823 -44.97 12.76 32.50
C MET A 823 -45.05 12.77 34.04
N GLY A 824 -44.20 13.54 34.73
CA GLY A 824 -44.18 13.66 36.18
C GLY A 824 -43.26 12.63 36.85
N ASP A 825 -43.48 12.37 38.14
CA ASP A 825 -42.76 11.33 38.89
C ASP A 825 -43.59 10.04 38.91
N LEU A 826 -42.93 8.89 38.81
CA LEU A 826 -43.60 7.58 38.80
C LEU A 826 -43.22 6.79 40.05
N GLN A 827 -44.21 6.45 40.87
CA GLN A 827 -44.01 5.66 42.10
C GLN A 827 -43.68 4.20 41.76
N PRO A 828 -43.02 3.46 42.67
CA PRO A 828 -42.81 2.02 42.51
C PRO A 828 -44.11 1.28 42.16
N GLN A 829 -44.09 0.42 41.14
CA GLN A 829 -45.24 -0.36 40.62
C GLN A 829 -46.37 0.45 39.98
N GLU A 830 -46.28 1.78 39.90
CA GLU A 830 -47.28 2.62 39.26
C GLU A 830 -47.24 2.47 37.72
N LYS A 831 -48.41 2.56 37.09
CA LYS A 831 -48.63 2.45 35.64
C LYS A 831 -49.21 3.76 35.10
N MET A 832 -48.70 4.21 33.95
CA MET A 832 -49.16 5.41 33.26
C MET A 832 -49.41 5.13 31.78
N GLU A 833 -50.49 5.70 31.22
CA GLU A 833 -50.87 5.51 29.82
C GLU A 833 -50.96 6.87 29.08
N LYS A 834 -50.46 6.92 27.84
CA LYS A 834 -50.47 8.13 27.01
C LYS A 834 -50.82 7.86 25.53
N PRO A 835 -51.92 8.42 25.00
CA PRO A 835 -52.33 8.16 23.62
C PRO A 835 -51.55 9.02 22.65
N LEU A 836 -51.12 8.42 21.54
CA LEU A 836 -50.47 9.06 20.42
C LEU A 836 -51.35 8.88 19.20
N SER A 837 -51.74 10.00 18.58
CA SER A 837 -52.46 10.01 17.30
C SER A 837 -51.50 10.37 16.18
N ILE A 838 -51.51 9.58 15.11
CA ILE A 838 -50.53 9.59 14.03
C ILE A 838 -51.26 9.70 12.70
N ARG A 839 -50.89 10.67 11.86
CA ARG A 839 -51.38 10.78 10.49
C ARG A 839 -50.24 10.60 9.50
N CYS A 840 -50.42 9.68 8.56
CA CYS A 840 -49.47 9.41 7.48
C CYS A 840 -50.09 9.75 6.12
N SER A 841 -49.47 10.64 5.34
CA SER A 841 -49.99 11.08 4.03
C SER A 841 -49.43 10.30 2.83
N THR A 842 -48.41 9.48 3.05
CA THR A 842 -47.83 8.58 2.02
C THR A 842 -47.76 7.16 2.53
N THR A 843 -47.81 6.19 1.62
CA THR A 843 -47.73 4.76 1.95
C THR A 843 -46.28 4.34 2.25
N GLY A 844 -46.14 3.20 2.93
CA GLY A 844 -44.85 2.59 3.24
C GLY A 844 -44.57 2.41 4.74
N PRO A 845 -43.47 1.70 5.08
CA PRO A 845 -43.10 1.41 6.46
C PRO A 845 -42.47 2.61 7.15
N ARG A 846 -42.86 2.84 8.41
CA ARG A 846 -42.30 3.89 9.28
C ARG A 846 -41.95 3.29 10.65
N ILE A 847 -40.76 3.57 11.14
CA ILE A 847 -40.32 3.18 12.48
C ILE A 847 -40.66 4.30 13.46
N PHE A 848 -41.48 4.01 14.46
CA PHE A 848 -41.80 4.91 15.56
C PHE A 848 -40.93 4.56 16.77
N LEU A 849 -40.35 5.58 17.40
CA LEU A 849 -39.57 5.50 18.62
C LEU A 849 -40.40 6.01 19.80
N VAL A 850 -40.33 5.30 20.90
CA VAL A 850 -40.83 5.67 22.23
C VAL A 850 -39.64 5.60 23.19
N HIS A 851 -39.10 6.75 23.56
CA HIS A 851 -37.97 6.91 24.46
C HIS A 851 -38.46 7.47 25.79
N VAL A 852 -38.20 6.76 26.89
CA VAL A 852 -38.58 7.15 28.24
C VAL A 852 -37.31 7.41 29.05
N ALA A 853 -37.10 8.64 29.50
CA ALA A 853 -35.96 9.05 30.32
C ALA A 853 -36.40 9.44 31.73
N TYR A 854 -35.61 9.10 32.75
CA TYR A 854 -35.88 9.42 34.15
C TYR A 854 -34.60 9.42 35.01
N THR A 855 -34.71 9.89 36.24
CA THR A 855 -33.62 9.94 37.22
C THR A 855 -33.93 9.14 38.48
N VAL A 856 -32.90 8.53 39.05
CA VAL A 856 -32.99 7.70 40.26
C VAL A 856 -31.77 7.93 41.15
N ASP A 857 -31.98 8.16 42.44
CA ASP A 857 -30.92 8.33 43.43
C ASP A 857 -30.48 6.97 43.98
N THR A 858 -29.20 6.59 43.89
CA THR A 858 -28.67 5.33 44.43
C THR A 858 -27.41 5.57 45.27
N CYS A 859 -27.16 4.73 46.27
CA CYS A 859 -25.98 4.82 47.12
C CYS A 859 -25.05 3.62 46.86
N ILE A 860 -23.83 3.86 46.36
CA ILE A 860 -22.83 2.82 46.09
C ILE A 860 -21.60 3.07 46.95
N GLU A 861 -21.29 2.13 47.84
CA GLU A 861 -20.14 2.20 48.76
C GLU A 861 -20.07 3.51 49.57
N GLY A 862 -21.24 4.04 49.99
CA GLY A 862 -21.35 5.26 50.80
C GLY A 862 -21.28 6.56 50.01
N ARG A 863 -21.31 6.52 48.67
CA ARG A 863 -21.46 7.70 47.81
C ARG A 863 -22.85 7.74 47.19
N ASP A 864 -23.55 8.86 47.35
CA ASP A 864 -24.83 9.11 46.69
C ASP A 864 -24.60 9.52 45.23
N ILE A 865 -25.25 8.80 44.32
CA ILE A 865 -25.11 8.94 42.88
C ILE A 865 -26.49 9.08 42.26
N VAL A 866 -26.68 10.17 41.50
CA VAL A 866 -27.92 10.36 40.71
C VAL A 866 -27.72 9.69 39.35
N CYS A 867 -28.44 8.60 39.12
CA CYS A 867 -28.40 7.83 37.88
C CYS A 867 -29.46 8.34 36.89
N LYS A 868 -29.00 8.80 35.71
CA LYS A 868 -29.89 9.05 34.56
C LYS A 868 -30.14 7.73 33.83
N CYS A 869 -31.38 7.29 33.82
CA CYS A 869 -31.81 6.03 33.21
C CYS A 869 -32.70 6.36 31.99
N HIS A 870 -32.67 5.49 30.97
CA HIS A 870 -33.58 5.61 29.84
C HIS A 870 -33.93 4.23 29.28
N LYS A 871 -35.11 4.11 28.69
CA LYS A 871 -35.63 2.90 28.06
C LYS A 871 -36.26 3.26 26.71
N ASP A 872 -35.80 2.57 25.67
CA ASP A 872 -36.29 2.76 24.30
C ASP A 872 -37.13 1.56 23.89
N GLU A 873 -38.28 1.83 23.28
CA GLU A 873 -39.08 0.85 22.53
C GLU A 873 -39.37 1.39 21.14
N THR A 874 -39.30 0.54 20.12
CA THR A 874 -39.56 0.94 18.73
C THR A 874 -40.54 -0.02 18.09
N VAL A 875 -41.44 0.52 17.26
CA VAL A 875 -42.40 -0.27 16.48
C VAL A 875 -42.42 0.17 15.03
N THR A 876 -42.48 -0.79 14.11
CA THR A 876 -42.62 -0.52 12.68
C THR A 876 -44.10 -0.57 12.31
N ILE A 877 -44.62 0.52 11.76
CA ILE A 877 -46.01 0.64 11.31
C ILE A 877 -46.02 0.84 9.81
N GLU A 878 -46.70 -0.05 9.09
CA GLU A 878 -46.90 0.05 7.66
C GLU A 878 -48.12 0.91 7.35
N THR A 879 -47.98 1.90 6.45
CA THR A 879 -49.10 2.70 5.94
C THR A 879 -49.55 2.21 4.56
N VAL A 880 -50.81 1.82 4.40
CA VAL A 880 -51.37 1.24 3.16
C VAL A 880 -52.52 2.07 2.60
N VAL A 881 -52.83 1.90 1.31
CA VAL A 881 -54.00 2.52 0.69
C VAL A 881 -55.26 1.77 1.15
N PRO A 882 -56.32 2.46 1.60
CA PRO A 882 -57.53 1.83 2.15
C PRO A 882 -58.44 1.20 1.07
N PHE A 883 -58.48 1.77 -0.14
CA PHE A 883 -59.35 1.33 -1.23
C PHE A 883 -58.64 1.32 -2.57
N GLU A 884 -59.02 0.39 -3.43
CA GLU A 884 -58.76 0.42 -4.87
C GLU A 884 -60.06 0.80 -5.57
N VAL A 885 -60.05 1.86 -6.38
CA VAL A 885 -61.26 2.35 -7.08
C VAL A 885 -61.07 2.28 -8.59
N ALA A 886 -61.91 1.49 -9.24
CA ALA A 886 -61.93 1.34 -10.69
C ALA A 886 -63.13 2.10 -11.30
N VAL A 887 -62.90 2.79 -12.41
CA VAL A 887 -63.91 3.62 -13.08
C VAL A 887 -64.11 3.14 -14.52
N LYS A 888 -65.37 2.93 -14.92
CA LYS A 888 -65.74 2.41 -16.26
C LYS A 888 -66.84 3.26 -16.90
N PHE A 889 -66.72 3.50 -18.20
CA PHE A 889 -67.80 4.07 -19.01
C PHE A 889 -68.47 2.97 -19.82
N VAL A 890 -69.77 2.80 -19.64
CA VAL A 890 -70.53 1.75 -20.32
C VAL A 890 -71.80 2.34 -20.95
N SER A 891 -72.31 1.68 -21.98
CA SER A 891 -73.58 2.07 -22.59
C SER A 891 -74.74 1.79 -21.66
N THR A 892 -75.94 2.25 -22.00
CA THR A 892 -77.18 1.84 -21.30
C THR A 892 -77.46 0.34 -21.39
N LYS A 893 -76.70 -0.40 -22.20
CA LYS A 893 -76.71 -1.87 -22.30
C LYS A 893 -75.53 -2.52 -21.54
N PHE A 894 -74.78 -1.77 -20.75
CA PHE A 894 -73.57 -2.20 -20.03
C PHE A 894 -72.40 -2.64 -20.93
N GLU A 895 -72.40 -2.22 -22.20
CA GLU A 895 -71.28 -2.47 -23.11
C GLU A 895 -70.20 -1.39 -22.93
N HIS A 896 -68.93 -1.76 -22.88
CA HIS A 896 -67.83 -0.81 -22.72
C HIS A 896 -67.83 0.25 -23.83
N LEU A 897 -67.70 1.52 -23.45
CA LEU A 897 -67.63 2.66 -24.36
C LEU A 897 -66.23 3.26 -24.39
N GLU A 898 -65.58 3.18 -25.55
CA GLU A 898 -64.37 3.97 -25.84
C GLU A 898 -64.71 5.42 -26.22
N HIS A 899 -65.88 5.60 -26.85
CA HIS A 899 -66.40 6.89 -27.30
C HIS A 899 -67.83 7.07 -26.78
N VAL A 900 -68.13 8.25 -26.25
CA VAL A 900 -69.49 8.68 -25.92
C VAL A 900 -70.02 9.56 -27.04
N PHE A 901 -71.33 9.48 -27.28
CA PHE A 901 -71.95 10.24 -28.35
C PHE A 901 -72.71 11.43 -27.77
N VAL A 902 -72.59 12.57 -28.45
CA VAL A 902 -73.27 13.81 -28.04
C VAL A 902 -74.77 13.58 -27.92
N ASP A 903 -75.34 14.01 -26.78
CA ASP A 903 -76.75 13.86 -26.42
C ASP A 903 -77.26 12.41 -26.40
N VAL A 904 -76.37 11.44 -26.20
CA VAL A 904 -76.72 10.03 -25.99
C VAL A 904 -76.36 9.64 -24.54
N PRO A 905 -77.32 9.15 -23.73
CA PRO A 905 -77.05 8.70 -22.37
C PRO A 905 -76.07 7.51 -22.31
N PHE A 906 -75.19 7.53 -21.32
CA PHE A 906 -74.25 6.46 -20.97
C PHE A 906 -74.12 6.36 -19.44
N LEU A 907 -73.49 5.30 -18.94
CA LEU A 907 -73.34 5.03 -17.50
C LEU A 907 -71.85 5.16 -17.09
N LEU A 908 -71.61 5.84 -15.97
CA LEU A 908 -70.35 5.86 -15.23
C LEU A 908 -70.46 4.89 -14.06
N MET A 909 -69.64 3.84 -14.05
CA MET A 909 -69.56 2.90 -12.94
C MET A 909 -68.28 3.10 -12.14
N THR A 910 -68.39 3.12 -10.81
CA THR A 910 -67.26 3.19 -9.87
C THR A 910 -67.27 1.99 -8.93
N ASP A 911 -66.29 1.10 -9.09
CA ASP A 911 -66.11 -0.09 -8.26
C ASP A 911 -65.09 0.20 -7.15
N ILE A 912 -65.51 0.14 -5.88
CA ILE A 912 -64.72 0.44 -4.68
C ILE A 912 -64.37 -0.87 -3.98
N LEU A 913 -63.13 -1.30 -4.05
CA LEU A 913 -62.61 -2.50 -3.38
C LEU A 913 -61.90 -2.13 -2.07
N SER A 914 -62.29 -2.74 -0.96
CA SER A 914 -61.62 -2.54 0.34
C SER A 914 -60.33 -3.35 0.45
N MET A 915 -59.21 -2.64 0.59
CA MET A 915 -57.86 -3.22 0.74
C MET A 915 -57.40 -3.25 2.20
N SER A 916 -58.21 -2.73 3.11
CA SER A 916 -57.95 -2.73 4.55
C SER A 916 -58.26 -4.10 5.16
N PRO A 917 -57.41 -4.63 6.07
CA PRO A 917 -57.72 -5.83 6.84
C PRO A 917 -58.78 -5.58 7.93
N TRP A 918 -59.15 -4.31 8.16
CA TRP A 918 -60.14 -3.87 9.13
C TRP A 918 -61.40 -3.36 8.43
N PRO A 919 -62.59 -3.56 9.02
CA PRO A 919 -63.84 -3.07 8.42
C PRO A 919 -63.86 -1.54 8.29
N LEU A 920 -64.15 -1.05 7.08
CA LEU A 920 -64.23 0.37 6.77
C LEU A 920 -65.67 0.80 6.60
N HIS A 921 -66.04 1.89 7.26
CA HIS A 921 -67.34 2.51 7.16
C HIS A 921 -67.27 3.65 6.14
N LEU A 922 -67.93 3.47 4.99
CA LEU A 922 -68.18 4.50 4.00
C LEU A 922 -69.34 5.37 4.50
N VAL A 923 -69.03 6.61 4.86
CA VAL A 923 -70.03 7.57 5.35
C VAL A 923 -70.88 8.04 4.17
N THR A 924 -70.26 8.48 3.08
CA THR A 924 -70.96 8.95 1.87
C THR A 924 -69.99 9.08 0.69
N SER A 925 -70.53 9.10 -0.54
CA SER A 925 -69.80 9.44 -1.78
C SER A 925 -70.41 10.66 -2.49
N GLU A 926 -69.58 11.39 -3.23
CA GLU A 926 -69.99 12.56 -4.01
C GLU A 926 -69.36 12.55 -5.40
N LEU A 927 -70.20 12.68 -6.44
CA LEU A 927 -69.76 12.80 -7.83
C LEU A 927 -69.74 14.27 -8.26
N GLN A 928 -68.54 14.81 -8.47
CA GLN A 928 -68.32 16.19 -8.89
C GLN A 928 -68.01 16.26 -10.39
N LEU A 929 -69.04 16.46 -11.21
CA LEU A 929 -68.91 16.46 -12.67
C LEU A 929 -68.21 17.72 -13.22
N ALA A 930 -67.45 17.54 -14.31
CA ALA A 930 -66.91 18.66 -15.08
C ALA A 930 -68.01 19.35 -15.91
N PRO A 931 -67.84 20.63 -16.33
CA PRO A 931 -68.86 21.37 -17.10
C PRO A 931 -69.27 20.74 -18.43
N THR A 932 -68.45 19.83 -18.97
CA THR A 932 -68.67 19.10 -20.22
C THR A 932 -69.49 17.82 -20.06
N MET A 933 -69.90 17.48 -18.83
CA MET A 933 -70.76 16.34 -18.53
C MET A 933 -71.99 16.81 -17.76
N ALA A 934 -73.13 16.20 -18.05
CA ALA A 934 -74.37 16.42 -17.31
C ALA A 934 -74.85 15.08 -16.76
N ALA A 935 -75.34 15.07 -15.51
CA ALA A 935 -76.06 13.92 -15.01
C ALA A 935 -77.48 13.91 -15.61
N VAL A 936 -77.94 12.74 -16.05
CA VAL A 936 -79.33 12.56 -16.52
C VAL A 936 -80.29 12.61 -15.34
N ASP A 937 -79.86 12.03 -14.22
CA ASP A 937 -80.58 11.99 -12.95
C ASP A 937 -79.78 12.74 -11.86
N GLN A 938 -80.40 13.03 -10.70
CA GLN A 938 -79.68 13.61 -9.58
C GLN A 938 -78.66 12.59 -9.01
N PRO A 939 -77.34 12.85 -9.03
CA PRO A 939 -76.36 11.90 -8.52
C PRO A 939 -76.44 11.87 -6.98
N ALA A 940 -76.83 10.73 -6.42
CA ALA A 940 -76.86 10.47 -4.98
C ALA A 940 -75.93 9.30 -4.64
N SER A 941 -75.36 9.32 -3.42
CA SER A 941 -74.52 8.25 -2.89
C SER A 941 -75.32 6.95 -2.77
N GLN A 942 -74.90 5.92 -3.48
CA GLN A 942 -75.45 4.55 -3.40
C GLN A 942 -74.70 3.70 -2.37
N VAL A 943 -73.55 4.18 -1.87
CA VAL A 943 -72.72 3.54 -0.84
C VAL A 943 -72.80 4.24 0.53
N GLU A 944 -73.83 5.04 0.76
CA GLU A 944 -74.03 5.74 2.03
C GLU A 944 -74.21 4.75 3.19
N GLU A 945 -73.46 4.95 4.28
CA GLU A 945 -73.41 4.11 5.49
C GLU A 945 -73.08 2.61 5.24
N VAL A 946 -72.41 2.30 4.13
CA VAL A 946 -71.97 0.93 3.81
C VAL A 946 -70.70 0.58 4.57
N VAL A 947 -70.65 -0.62 5.17
CA VAL A 947 -69.44 -1.17 5.79
C VAL A 947 -68.83 -2.21 4.85
N LEU A 948 -67.61 -1.96 4.37
CA LEU A 948 -66.84 -2.92 3.59
C LEU A 948 -65.87 -3.70 4.47
N GLN A 949 -65.97 -5.03 4.43
CA GLN A 949 -64.95 -5.93 4.96
C GLN A 949 -63.76 -6.04 4.00
N THR A 950 -62.69 -6.69 4.45
CA THR A 950 -61.50 -6.96 3.64
C THR A 950 -61.87 -7.72 2.36
N GLY A 951 -61.52 -7.17 1.20
CA GLY A 951 -61.75 -7.79 -0.10
C GLY A 951 -63.19 -7.70 -0.62
N GLU A 952 -64.11 -7.09 0.12
CA GLU A 952 -65.44 -6.76 -0.40
C GLU A 952 -65.38 -5.55 -1.34
N SER A 953 -66.28 -5.53 -2.32
CA SER A 953 -66.43 -4.41 -3.25
C SER A 953 -67.85 -3.86 -3.24
N ALA A 954 -67.97 -2.54 -3.38
CA ALA A 954 -69.22 -1.85 -3.63
C ALA A 954 -69.13 -1.09 -4.95
N SER A 955 -70.18 -1.16 -5.76
CA SER A 955 -70.23 -0.48 -7.07
C SER A 955 -71.33 0.57 -7.08
N GLU A 956 -71.02 1.75 -7.61
CA GLU A 956 -72.02 2.78 -7.89
C GLU A 956 -72.15 2.99 -9.39
N CYS A 957 -73.34 3.40 -9.83
CA CYS A 957 -73.64 3.64 -11.24
C CYS A 957 -74.39 4.96 -11.44
N PHE A 958 -73.85 5.86 -12.25
CA PHE A 958 -74.42 7.17 -12.54
C PHE A 958 -74.73 7.31 -14.03
N CYS A 959 -75.96 7.69 -14.38
CA CYS A 959 -76.35 7.94 -15.77
C CYS A 959 -75.99 9.36 -16.19
N LEU A 960 -75.15 9.50 -17.20
CA LEU A 960 -74.57 10.75 -17.68
C LEU A 960 -74.89 10.98 -19.17
N THR A 961 -74.87 12.24 -19.58
CA THR A 961 -74.91 12.68 -20.98
C THR A 961 -73.78 13.66 -21.23
N CYS A 962 -73.29 13.67 -22.47
CA CYS A 962 -72.36 14.68 -22.95
C CYS A 962 -73.16 15.72 -23.75
N PRO A 963 -73.32 16.97 -23.26
CA PRO A 963 -73.94 18.05 -24.00
C PRO A 963 -73.17 18.38 -25.30
N PRO A 964 -73.74 19.18 -26.21
CA PRO A 964 -73.08 19.57 -27.46
C PRO A 964 -71.73 20.27 -27.23
N VAL A 965 -70.67 19.69 -27.80
CA VAL A 965 -69.31 20.22 -27.74
C VAL A 965 -68.96 21.01 -29.00
N HIS A 966 -68.02 21.96 -28.90
CA HIS A 966 -67.57 22.74 -30.04
C HIS A 966 -66.98 21.85 -31.16
N HIS A 967 -67.25 22.21 -32.42
CA HIS A 967 -66.76 21.50 -33.60
C HIS A 967 -65.23 21.26 -33.53
N GLY A 968 -64.81 20.00 -33.58
CA GLY A 968 -63.39 19.59 -33.54
C GLY A 968 -62.87 19.05 -32.20
N THR A 969 -63.71 19.00 -31.16
CA THR A 969 -63.34 18.42 -29.85
C THR A 969 -63.37 16.89 -29.91
N THR A 970 -62.25 16.22 -29.58
CA THR A 970 -62.14 14.74 -29.63
C THR A 970 -62.25 14.07 -28.27
N GLY A 971 -62.14 14.80 -27.14
CA GLY A 971 -62.39 14.28 -25.80
C GLY A 971 -62.59 15.36 -24.73
N VAL A 972 -63.24 14.99 -23.63
CA VAL A 972 -63.69 15.91 -22.56
C VAL A 972 -63.39 15.37 -21.16
N ALA A 973 -63.29 16.26 -20.17
CA ALA A 973 -63.09 15.88 -18.77
C ALA A 973 -64.40 15.36 -18.15
N SER A 974 -64.30 14.41 -17.22
CA SER A 974 -65.48 13.80 -16.58
C SER A 974 -65.78 14.38 -15.19
N GLY A 975 -64.76 14.66 -14.37
CA GLY A 975 -64.92 15.21 -13.02
C GLY A 975 -64.06 14.54 -11.96
N GLN A 976 -64.53 14.53 -10.71
CA GLN A 976 -63.92 13.88 -9.55
C GLN A 976 -64.96 13.05 -8.79
N TYR A 977 -64.50 12.01 -8.12
CA TYR A 977 -65.30 11.17 -7.23
C TYR A 977 -64.69 11.21 -5.83
N VAL A 978 -65.47 11.67 -4.84
CA VAL A 978 -65.02 11.88 -3.46
C VAL A 978 -65.69 10.87 -2.54
N MET A 979 -64.90 10.15 -1.76
CA MET A 979 -65.39 9.17 -0.78
C MET A 979 -65.01 9.60 0.63
N SER A 980 -65.99 9.61 1.54
CA SER A 980 -65.79 9.93 2.96
C SER A 980 -65.89 8.66 3.79
N TRP A 981 -64.87 8.33 4.59
CA TRP A 981 -64.78 7.04 5.28
C TRP A 981 -64.04 7.11 6.64
N LYS A 982 -64.23 6.09 7.48
CA LYS A 982 -63.45 5.86 8.71
C LYS A 982 -63.42 4.39 9.08
N ARG A 983 -62.51 3.98 9.98
CA ARG A 983 -62.56 2.63 10.55
C ARG A 983 -63.83 2.43 11.37
N LYS A 984 -64.39 1.21 11.34
CA LYS A 984 -65.50 0.85 12.21
C LYS A 984 -65.12 0.85 13.70
N SER A 985 -63.87 0.53 14.03
CA SER A 985 -63.33 0.57 15.40
C SER A 985 -63.01 1.98 15.91
N ALA A 986 -63.09 3.00 15.04
CA ALA A 986 -62.75 4.36 15.42
C ALA A 986 -63.78 4.95 16.42
N ASN A 987 -63.27 5.57 17.49
CA ASN A 987 -64.10 6.32 18.44
C ASN A 987 -64.85 7.45 17.73
N ALA A 988 -66.01 7.85 18.27
CA ALA A 988 -66.85 8.92 17.70
C ALA A 988 -66.12 10.28 17.57
N THR A 989 -65.06 10.48 18.34
CA THR A 989 -64.22 11.70 18.33
C THR A 989 -63.18 11.73 17.22
N ILE A 990 -62.96 10.62 16.50
CA ILE A 990 -61.98 10.54 15.40
C ILE A 990 -62.60 11.11 14.12
N PRO A 991 -61.92 12.05 13.43
CA PRO A 991 -62.43 12.68 12.22
C PRO A 991 -62.54 11.71 11.03
N VAL A 992 -63.48 12.00 10.13
CA VAL A 992 -63.69 11.26 8.87
C VAL A 992 -62.60 11.63 7.86
N VAL A 993 -62.17 10.64 7.06
CA VAL A 993 -61.16 10.80 6.01
C VAL A 993 -61.86 10.98 4.66
N ASN A 994 -61.42 11.95 3.86
CA ASN A 994 -61.91 12.16 2.50
C ASN A 994 -60.85 11.72 1.48
N THR A 995 -61.19 10.77 0.63
CA THR A 995 -60.36 10.30 -0.49
C THR A 995 -60.94 10.83 -1.79
N VAL A 996 -60.14 11.54 -2.59
CA VAL A 996 -60.54 12.13 -3.87
C VAL A 996 -59.92 11.33 -5.02
N ILE A 997 -60.74 10.89 -5.97
CA ILE A 997 -60.36 10.14 -7.17
C ILE A 997 -60.69 10.96 -8.41
N THR A 998 -59.68 11.28 -9.22
CA THR A 998 -59.88 12.01 -10.48
C THR A 998 -60.43 11.08 -11.55
N LEU A 999 -61.55 11.46 -12.19
CA LEU A 999 -62.18 10.63 -13.23
C LEU A 999 -61.45 10.77 -14.58
N PRO A 1000 -61.37 9.70 -15.38
CA PRO A 1000 -60.70 9.72 -16.68
C PRO A 1000 -61.42 10.62 -17.71
N HIS A 1001 -60.65 11.13 -18.68
CA HIS A 1001 -61.19 11.82 -19.86
C HIS A 1001 -61.85 10.83 -20.84
N VAL A 1002 -62.88 11.25 -21.56
CA VAL A 1002 -63.65 10.40 -22.49
C VAL A 1002 -63.68 11.00 -23.88
N ALA A 1003 -63.56 10.16 -24.92
CA ALA A 1003 -63.65 10.60 -26.30
C ALA A 1003 -65.10 10.87 -26.73
N VAL A 1004 -65.34 11.90 -27.55
CA VAL A 1004 -66.70 12.35 -27.91
C VAL A 1004 -66.91 12.35 -29.43
N GLU A 1005 -68.04 11.81 -29.89
CA GLU A 1005 -68.43 11.78 -31.32
C GLU A 1005 -69.84 12.30 -31.58
N THR A 1006 -70.07 12.91 -32.76
CA THR A 1006 -71.38 13.40 -33.23
C THR A 1006 -71.97 12.50 -34.31
N ILE A 1007 -73.25 12.14 -34.20
CA ILE A 1007 -73.91 11.22 -35.15
C ILE A 1007 -74.94 11.96 -36.02
N PRO A 1008 -74.89 11.81 -37.36
CA PRO A 1008 -75.76 12.57 -38.27
C PRO A 1008 -77.21 12.08 -38.31
N LEU A 1009 -77.45 10.78 -38.17
CA LEU A 1009 -78.79 10.20 -38.01
C LEU A 1009 -78.87 9.47 -36.68
N TYR A 1010 -79.94 9.68 -35.93
CA TYR A 1010 -80.26 8.86 -34.77
C TYR A 1010 -81.40 7.91 -35.12
N VAL A 1011 -81.21 6.63 -34.83
CA VAL A 1011 -82.17 5.59 -35.19
C VAL A 1011 -82.52 4.79 -33.94
N HIS A 1012 -83.80 4.65 -33.65
CA HIS A 1012 -84.27 3.76 -32.59
C HIS A 1012 -85.48 2.96 -33.08
N ALA A 1013 -85.83 1.89 -32.37
CA ALA A 1013 -86.93 1.02 -32.74
C ALA A 1013 -87.87 0.79 -31.57
N ASP A 1014 -89.17 0.93 -31.83
CA ASP A 1014 -90.22 0.43 -30.96
C ASP A 1014 -90.53 -1.01 -31.36
N LEU A 1015 -90.22 -1.92 -30.45
CA LEU A 1015 -90.52 -3.35 -30.57
C LEU A 1015 -91.17 -3.83 -29.28
N PRO A 1016 -92.13 -4.77 -29.36
CA PRO A 1016 -92.63 -5.47 -28.20
C PRO A 1016 -91.50 -6.19 -27.44
N SER A 1017 -91.67 -6.36 -26.13
CA SER A 1017 -90.68 -7.06 -25.29
C SER A 1017 -90.40 -8.51 -25.69
N PHE A 1018 -91.32 -9.16 -26.43
CA PHE A 1018 -91.16 -10.51 -26.98
C PHE A 1018 -92.12 -10.73 -28.16
N GLY A 1019 -91.83 -11.71 -29.02
CA GLY A 1019 -92.75 -12.21 -30.05
C GLY A 1019 -93.26 -13.63 -29.77
N ARG A 1020 -94.18 -14.14 -30.58
CA ARG A 1020 -94.69 -15.52 -30.53
C ARG A 1020 -94.63 -16.15 -31.93
N VAL A 1021 -94.31 -17.44 -31.99
CA VAL A 1021 -94.25 -18.18 -33.26
C VAL A 1021 -95.62 -18.12 -33.95
N ARG A 1022 -95.62 -17.76 -35.23
CA ARG A 1022 -96.79 -17.63 -36.09
C ARG A 1022 -97.80 -16.55 -35.65
N GLU A 1023 -97.36 -15.52 -34.93
CA GLU A 1023 -98.14 -14.31 -34.64
C GLU A 1023 -97.49 -13.06 -35.24
N SER A 1024 -98.30 -12.02 -35.47
CA SER A 1024 -97.82 -10.73 -35.98
C SER A 1024 -97.04 -9.95 -34.93
N LEU A 1025 -95.84 -9.49 -35.28
CA LEU A 1025 -94.92 -8.70 -34.47
C LEU A 1025 -94.69 -7.33 -35.16
N PRO A 1026 -95.45 -6.29 -34.79
CA PRO A 1026 -95.23 -4.96 -35.35
C PRO A 1026 -93.94 -4.34 -34.81
N VAL A 1027 -93.12 -3.79 -35.70
CA VAL A 1027 -91.89 -3.06 -35.38
C VAL A 1027 -91.93 -1.71 -36.08
N LYS A 1028 -91.67 -0.65 -35.32
CA LYS A 1028 -91.60 0.72 -35.82
C LYS A 1028 -90.17 1.23 -35.68
N TYR A 1029 -89.53 1.56 -36.80
CA TYR A 1029 -88.24 2.23 -36.80
C TYR A 1029 -88.43 3.74 -36.92
N HIS A 1030 -87.78 4.49 -36.05
CA HIS A 1030 -87.78 5.94 -36.01
C HIS A 1030 -86.41 6.45 -36.42
N ILE A 1031 -86.37 7.29 -37.44
CA ILE A 1031 -85.11 7.80 -38.00
C ILE A 1031 -85.13 9.32 -37.94
N GLN A 1032 -84.37 9.86 -37.00
CA GLN A 1032 -84.25 11.29 -36.79
C GLN A 1032 -83.03 11.84 -37.52
N ASN A 1033 -83.25 12.86 -38.35
CA ASN A 1033 -82.16 13.61 -38.95
C ASN A 1033 -81.62 14.67 -37.99
N ARG A 1034 -80.45 14.43 -37.42
CA ARG A 1034 -79.77 15.38 -36.50
C ARG A 1034 -78.85 16.36 -37.23
N THR A 1035 -78.79 16.30 -38.56
CA THR A 1035 -78.04 17.28 -39.35
C THR A 1035 -78.88 18.49 -39.73
N ALA A 1036 -78.22 19.62 -39.98
CA ALA A 1036 -78.86 20.85 -40.47
C ALA A 1036 -79.29 20.81 -41.95
N ILE A 1037 -79.09 19.68 -42.66
CA ILE A 1037 -79.38 19.53 -44.09
C ILE A 1037 -80.34 18.37 -44.36
N VAL A 1038 -81.12 18.46 -45.44
CA VAL A 1038 -82.01 17.36 -45.86
C VAL A 1038 -81.15 16.14 -46.22
N GLN A 1039 -81.47 14.98 -45.62
CA GLN A 1039 -80.77 13.72 -45.89
C GLN A 1039 -81.56 12.86 -46.87
N GLU A 1040 -80.87 12.29 -47.85
CA GLU A 1040 -81.43 11.31 -48.77
C GLU A 1040 -81.00 9.91 -48.34
N VAL A 1041 -81.99 9.11 -47.95
CA VAL A 1041 -81.81 7.85 -47.25
C VAL A 1041 -82.34 6.73 -48.13
N GLU A 1042 -81.48 5.76 -48.41
CA GLU A 1042 -81.87 4.48 -48.99
C GLU A 1042 -81.93 3.43 -47.89
N MET A 1043 -83.07 2.78 -47.76
CA MET A 1043 -83.32 1.77 -46.74
C MET A 1043 -83.68 0.44 -47.38
N SER A 1044 -83.14 -0.65 -46.85
CA SER A 1044 -83.53 -2.00 -47.26
C SER A 1044 -83.57 -2.95 -46.07
N VAL A 1045 -84.56 -3.83 -46.02
CA VAL A 1045 -84.66 -4.91 -45.03
C VAL A 1045 -84.21 -6.21 -45.67
N GLU A 1046 -83.20 -6.85 -45.06
CA GLU A 1046 -82.71 -8.14 -45.52
C GLU A 1046 -83.65 -9.29 -45.11
N PRO A 1047 -83.83 -10.31 -45.97
CA PRO A 1047 -84.61 -11.50 -45.61
C PRO A 1047 -83.95 -12.25 -44.45
N SER A 1048 -84.77 -12.79 -43.55
CA SER A 1048 -84.34 -13.62 -42.42
C SER A 1048 -85.05 -14.97 -42.48
N ASP A 1049 -84.33 -16.07 -42.28
CA ASP A 1049 -84.94 -17.41 -42.22
C ASP A 1049 -85.87 -17.57 -41.00
N ALA A 1050 -85.69 -16.73 -39.98
CA ALA A 1050 -86.47 -16.75 -38.74
C ALA A 1050 -87.78 -15.97 -38.83
N PHE A 1051 -87.93 -15.07 -39.80
CA PHE A 1051 -89.08 -14.18 -39.91
C PHE A 1051 -89.52 -14.01 -41.36
N MET A 1052 -90.81 -14.20 -41.61
CA MET A 1052 -91.44 -13.53 -42.76
C MET A 1052 -91.75 -12.08 -42.38
N PHE A 1053 -91.78 -11.15 -43.33
CA PHE A 1053 -92.20 -9.78 -43.03
C PHE A 1053 -93.11 -9.19 -44.11
N SER A 1054 -93.94 -8.25 -43.67
CA SER A 1054 -94.73 -7.36 -44.53
C SER A 1054 -94.31 -5.91 -44.28
N GLY A 1055 -93.96 -5.21 -45.36
CA GLY A 1055 -93.45 -3.84 -45.34
C GLY A 1055 -92.61 -3.53 -46.58
N LEU A 1056 -92.13 -2.28 -46.71
CA LEU A 1056 -91.29 -1.87 -47.85
C LEU A 1056 -89.91 -2.54 -47.74
N LYS A 1057 -89.67 -3.59 -48.53
CA LYS A 1057 -88.39 -4.30 -48.56
C LYS A 1057 -87.21 -3.39 -48.94
N GLN A 1058 -87.42 -2.46 -49.87
CA GLN A 1058 -86.45 -1.42 -50.21
C GLN A 1058 -87.21 -0.12 -50.51
N VAL A 1059 -86.74 0.99 -49.95
CA VAL A 1059 -87.33 2.31 -50.15
C VAL A 1059 -86.23 3.37 -50.18
N ARG A 1060 -86.42 4.40 -51.00
CA ARG A 1060 -85.59 5.60 -50.99
C ARG A 1060 -86.47 6.80 -50.65
N LEU A 1061 -86.08 7.55 -49.64
CA LEU A 1061 -86.85 8.68 -49.10
C LEU A 1061 -85.94 9.83 -48.68
N ARG A 1062 -86.54 11.00 -48.39
CA ARG A 1062 -85.82 12.19 -47.92
C ARG A 1062 -86.34 12.60 -46.54
N ILE A 1063 -85.44 12.85 -45.60
CA ILE A 1063 -85.75 13.29 -44.23
C ILE A 1063 -85.26 14.72 -44.05
N LEU A 1064 -86.14 15.64 -43.65
CA LEU A 1064 -85.81 17.06 -43.46
C LEU A 1064 -84.92 17.27 -42.22
N PRO A 1065 -84.14 18.37 -42.12
CA PRO A 1065 -83.33 18.69 -40.95
C PRO A 1065 -84.15 18.69 -39.66
N GLY A 1066 -83.66 18.02 -38.61
CA GLY A 1066 -84.30 17.97 -37.29
C GLY A 1066 -85.59 17.13 -37.21
N THR A 1067 -86.13 16.68 -38.35
CA THR A 1067 -87.36 15.89 -38.39
C THR A 1067 -87.09 14.39 -38.25
N GLU A 1068 -88.13 13.67 -37.83
CA GLU A 1068 -88.13 12.22 -37.69
C GLU A 1068 -89.01 11.58 -38.77
N GLN A 1069 -88.56 10.44 -39.28
CA GLN A 1069 -89.29 9.63 -40.25
C GLN A 1069 -89.52 8.22 -39.69
N ASP A 1070 -90.80 7.82 -39.74
CA ASP A 1070 -91.25 6.53 -39.23
C ASP A 1070 -91.37 5.48 -40.33
N MET A 1071 -90.93 4.26 -40.03
CA MET A 1071 -91.00 3.11 -40.92
C MET A 1071 -91.61 1.91 -40.19
N LEU A 1072 -92.79 1.49 -40.62
CA LEU A 1072 -93.57 0.41 -40.01
C LEU A 1072 -93.35 -0.90 -40.76
N TYR A 1073 -92.95 -1.93 -40.02
CA TYR A 1073 -92.82 -3.30 -40.50
C TYR A 1073 -93.63 -4.24 -39.63
N ASN A 1074 -94.22 -5.26 -40.24
CA ASN A 1074 -94.89 -6.33 -39.51
C ASN A 1074 -94.13 -7.64 -39.73
N PHE A 1075 -93.42 -8.09 -38.70
CA PHE A 1075 -92.65 -9.33 -38.72
C PHE A 1075 -93.53 -10.49 -38.26
N TYR A 1076 -93.29 -11.67 -38.82
CA TYR A 1076 -94.02 -12.89 -38.55
C TYR A 1076 -93.01 -13.99 -38.21
N PRO A 1077 -92.78 -14.25 -36.91
CA PRO A 1077 -91.75 -15.17 -36.45
C PRO A 1077 -92.09 -16.62 -36.81
N LEU A 1078 -91.14 -17.33 -37.40
CA LEU A 1078 -91.25 -18.74 -37.78
C LEU A 1078 -90.59 -19.69 -36.78
N MET A 1079 -89.60 -19.20 -36.03
CA MET A 1079 -88.79 -19.98 -35.10
C MET A 1079 -88.89 -19.43 -33.68
N ALA A 1080 -88.90 -20.31 -32.67
CA ALA A 1080 -88.88 -19.93 -31.26
C ALA A 1080 -87.44 -19.71 -30.73
N GLY A 1081 -87.30 -19.09 -29.56
CA GLY A 1081 -86.03 -18.74 -28.92
C GLY A 1081 -85.56 -17.32 -29.24
N TYR A 1082 -84.32 -16.98 -28.88
CA TYR A 1082 -83.71 -15.70 -29.27
C TYR A 1082 -83.41 -15.71 -30.76
N GLN A 1083 -84.17 -14.93 -31.53
CA GLN A 1083 -84.03 -14.84 -32.97
C GLN A 1083 -83.48 -13.48 -33.38
N MET A 1084 -82.62 -13.49 -34.41
CA MET A 1084 -82.08 -12.28 -35.02
C MET A 1084 -83.19 -11.57 -35.80
N LEU A 1085 -83.45 -10.31 -35.44
CA LEU A 1085 -84.41 -9.49 -36.16
C LEU A 1085 -83.95 -9.28 -37.62
N PRO A 1086 -84.87 -9.20 -38.60
CA PRO A 1086 -84.53 -8.82 -39.97
C PRO A 1086 -83.70 -7.54 -40.01
N LEU A 1087 -82.56 -7.59 -40.69
CA LEU A 1087 -81.56 -6.52 -40.64
C LEU A 1087 -82.03 -5.30 -41.45
N LEU A 1088 -82.09 -4.15 -40.80
CA LEU A 1088 -82.36 -2.87 -41.46
C LEU A 1088 -81.04 -2.21 -41.90
N ASN A 1089 -80.87 -2.08 -43.21
CA ASN A 1089 -79.76 -1.36 -43.81
C ASN A 1089 -80.19 0.06 -44.15
N ILE A 1090 -79.44 1.05 -43.66
CA ILE A 1090 -79.67 2.47 -43.90
C ILE A 1090 -78.41 3.05 -44.53
N ASN A 1091 -78.52 3.51 -45.77
CA ASN A 1091 -77.44 4.13 -46.52
C ASN A 1091 -77.74 5.61 -46.74
N LEU A 1092 -76.79 6.46 -46.35
CA LEU A 1092 -76.83 7.90 -46.56
C LEU A 1092 -76.13 8.26 -47.88
N LEU A 1093 -76.90 8.63 -48.91
CA LEU A 1093 -76.33 8.90 -50.22
C LEU A 1093 -75.46 10.17 -50.26
N ARG A 1094 -75.72 11.13 -49.36
CA ARG A 1094 -74.96 12.38 -49.24
C ARG A 1094 -73.75 12.27 -48.32
N LEU A 1095 -73.69 11.22 -47.48
CA LEU A 1095 -72.64 11.01 -46.48
C LEU A 1095 -72.20 9.53 -46.51
N PRO A 1096 -71.55 9.07 -47.59
CA PRO A 1096 -71.15 7.65 -47.73
C PRO A 1096 -70.07 7.22 -46.71
N ALA A 1097 -69.42 8.17 -46.03
CA ALA A 1097 -68.45 7.91 -44.97
C ALA A 1097 -69.08 7.43 -43.66
N VAL A 1098 -70.39 7.62 -43.46
CA VAL A 1098 -71.10 7.14 -42.27
C VAL A 1098 -71.44 5.67 -42.47
N SER A 1099 -70.68 4.80 -41.80
CA SER A 1099 -70.90 3.36 -41.87
C SER A 1099 -72.30 3.00 -41.38
N GLY A 1100 -73.05 2.20 -42.17
CA GLY A 1100 -74.32 1.62 -41.74
C GLY A 1100 -74.18 0.77 -40.45
N GLN A 1101 -72.97 0.34 -40.08
CA GLN A 1101 -72.71 -0.35 -38.81
C GLN A 1101 -72.84 0.58 -37.60
N LEU A 1102 -72.51 1.87 -37.71
CA LEU A 1102 -72.63 2.82 -36.59
C LEU A 1102 -74.10 3.03 -36.20
N LEU A 1103 -74.97 3.18 -37.20
CA LEU A 1103 -76.41 3.35 -36.99
C LEU A 1103 -77.08 2.08 -36.44
N ARG A 1104 -76.57 0.90 -36.82
CA ARG A 1104 -77.07 -0.39 -36.29
C ARG A 1104 -76.84 -0.57 -34.80
N ARG A 1105 -75.85 0.10 -34.18
CA ARG A 1105 -75.57 -0.02 -32.73
C ARG A 1105 -76.74 0.46 -31.85
N PHE A 1106 -77.53 1.40 -32.37
CA PHE A 1106 -78.71 1.93 -31.68
C PHE A 1106 -79.93 1.02 -31.80
N LEU A 1107 -79.90 0.03 -32.70
CA LEU A 1107 -80.99 -0.90 -32.92
C LEU A 1107 -80.77 -2.22 -32.15
N PRO A 1108 -81.83 -2.86 -31.65
CA PRO A 1108 -81.72 -4.19 -31.08
C PRO A 1108 -81.49 -5.23 -32.18
N SER A 1109 -80.55 -6.14 -31.95
CA SER A 1109 -80.17 -7.18 -32.90
C SER A 1109 -81.00 -8.46 -32.77
N ARG A 1110 -81.52 -8.73 -31.57
CA ARG A 1110 -82.24 -9.96 -31.24
C ARG A 1110 -83.52 -9.67 -30.47
N ILE A 1111 -84.51 -10.54 -30.64
CA ILE A 1111 -85.72 -10.56 -29.83
C ILE A 1111 -86.04 -12.00 -29.43
N PHE A 1112 -86.61 -12.20 -28.24
CA PHE A 1112 -87.05 -13.52 -27.82
C PHE A 1112 -88.43 -13.86 -28.39
N ILE A 1113 -88.55 -15.02 -29.04
CA ILE A 1113 -89.78 -15.54 -29.62
C ILE A 1113 -90.27 -16.76 -28.81
N LYS A 1114 -91.47 -16.67 -28.25
CA LYS A 1114 -92.10 -17.75 -27.47
C LYS A 1114 -92.78 -18.79 -28.37
N VAL A 1115 -92.77 -20.05 -27.94
CA VAL A 1115 -93.53 -21.14 -28.59
C VAL A 1115 -95.03 -20.98 -28.28
N THR A 1116 -95.89 -21.24 -29.27
CA THR A 1116 -97.35 -21.32 -29.13
C THR A 1116 -97.78 -22.76 -28.87
N PHE A 1117 -98.33 -23.07 -27.68
CA PHE A 1117 -98.88 -24.39 -27.34
C PHE A 1117 -100.41 -24.32 -27.29
N ASN A 1118 -101.10 -25.08 -28.15
CA ASN A 1118 -102.55 -25.32 -28.06
C ASN A 1118 -102.80 -26.73 -27.49
N GLY A 1119 -103.12 -26.83 -26.20
CA GLY A 1119 -103.52 -28.07 -25.52
C GLY A 1119 -103.52 -27.91 -23.98
N PRO A 1120 -104.44 -28.57 -23.24
CA PRO A 1120 -104.71 -28.25 -21.83
C PRO A 1120 -103.60 -28.69 -20.88
N ALA A 1121 -103.47 -27.93 -19.79
CA ALA A 1121 -102.36 -27.87 -18.86
C ALA A 1121 -101.85 -29.22 -18.32
N ASN A 1122 -100.54 -29.46 -18.48
CA ASN A 1122 -99.77 -30.35 -17.62
C ASN A 1122 -98.66 -29.54 -16.93
N SER A 1123 -98.78 -29.39 -15.62
CA SER A 1123 -97.99 -28.56 -14.69
C SER A 1123 -96.52 -28.94 -14.52
N GLY A 1124 -95.99 -29.85 -15.35
CA GLY A 1124 -94.57 -30.21 -15.38
C GLY A 1124 -93.73 -29.45 -16.41
N ILE A 1125 -94.35 -28.85 -17.44
CA ILE A 1125 -93.64 -28.22 -18.56
C ILE A 1125 -93.47 -26.69 -18.35
N GLU A 1126 -94.35 -26.05 -17.59
CA GLU A 1126 -94.17 -24.64 -17.17
C GLU A 1126 -92.94 -24.46 -16.26
N THR A 1127 -92.63 -25.44 -15.42
CA THR A 1127 -91.47 -25.43 -14.53
C THR A 1127 -90.16 -25.58 -15.30
N ALA A 1128 -90.13 -26.39 -16.37
CA ALA A 1128 -88.96 -26.53 -17.23
C ALA A 1128 -88.70 -25.28 -18.10
N ALA A 1129 -89.76 -24.62 -18.58
CA ALA A 1129 -89.64 -23.35 -19.31
C ALA A 1129 -89.23 -22.17 -18.41
N LYS A 1130 -89.72 -22.13 -17.16
CA LYS A 1130 -89.28 -21.14 -16.14
C LYS A 1130 -87.84 -21.40 -15.68
N LEU A 1131 -87.43 -22.66 -15.46
CA LEU A 1131 -86.03 -22.98 -15.13
C LEU A 1131 -85.07 -22.68 -16.28
N ALA A 1132 -85.44 -22.96 -17.53
CA ALA A 1132 -84.60 -22.63 -18.68
C ALA A 1132 -84.47 -21.11 -18.90
N CYS A 1133 -85.54 -20.33 -18.69
CA CYS A 1133 -85.45 -18.87 -18.67
C CYS A 1133 -84.60 -18.33 -17.51
N TRP A 1134 -84.70 -18.94 -16.32
CA TRP A 1134 -83.94 -18.51 -15.14
C TRP A 1134 -82.44 -18.85 -15.27
N LEU A 1135 -82.09 -20.04 -15.77
CA LEU A 1135 -80.71 -20.44 -16.06
C LEU A 1135 -80.08 -19.60 -17.19
N HIS A 1136 -80.85 -19.20 -18.20
CA HIS A 1136 -80.33 -18.33 -19.27
C HIS A 1136 -80.20 -16.86 -18.82
N LEU A 1137 -81.07 -16.36 -17.94
CA LEU A 1137 -80.89 -15.04 -17.31
C LEU A 1137 -79.64 -15.00 -16.43
N HIS A 1138 -79.39 -16.08 -15.69
CA HIS A 1138 -78.24 -16.21 -14.79
C HIS A 1138 -76.91 -16.31 -15.55
N LEU A 1139 -76.88 -17.05 -16.66
CA LEU A 1139 -75.71 -17.15 -17.55
C LEU A 1139 -75.44 -15.86 -18.36
N PHE A 1140 -76.48 -15.08 -18.67
CA PHE A 1140 -76.34 -13.80 -19.39
C PHE A 1140 -75.92 -12.64 -18.47
N LEU A 1141 -76.31 -12.67 -17.18
CA LEU A 1141 -75.79 -11.76 -16.16
C LEU A 1141 -74.34 -12.09 -15.79
N GLU A 1142 -73.96 -13.37 -15.73
CA GLU A 1142 -72.57 -13.78 -15.49
C GLU A 1142 -71.61 -13.43 -16.64
N GLN A 1143 -72.07 -13.43 -17.90
CA GLN A 1143 -71.23 -13.07 -19.05
C GLN A 1143 -71.11 -11.57 -19.34
N MET A 1144 -71.93 -10.71 -18.73
CA MET A 1144 -71.82 -9.24 -18.87
C MET A 1144 -71.15 -8.55 -17.67
N LEU A 1145 -70.84 -9.27 -16.59
CA LEU A 1145 -70.11 -8.74 -15.43
C LEU A 1145 -68.59 -8.98 -15.45
N PHE A 1146 -68.03 -9.47 -16.57
CA PHE A 1146 -66.58 -9.52 -16.78
C PHE A 1146 -66.21 -8.78 -18.07
N PRO A 1147 -65.58 -7.60 -17.94
CA PRO A 1147 -64.15 -7.56 -18.21
C PRO A 1147 -63.38 -6.96 -17.02
N MET A 1148 -62.78 -7.84 -16.22
CA MET A 1148 -61.42 -7.71 -15.69
C MET A 1148 -60.84 -9.11 -15.49
#